data_AF-A0A960MDK5-F1
#
_entry.id   AF-A0A960MDK5-F1
#
_cell.length_a   1.000
_cell.length_b   1.000
_cell.length_c   1.000
_cell.angle_alpha   90.00
_cell.angle_beta   90.00
_cell.angle_gamma   90.00
#
_symmetry.space_group_name_H-M   'P 1'
#
loop_
_entity.id
_entity.type
_entity.pdbx_description
1 polymer ?
#
loop_
_entity_poly.entity_id
_entity_poly.type
_entity_poly.pdbx_seq_one_letter_code
_entity_poly.pdbx_strand_id
1 'polypeptide(L)'
;MRGRSVATHPSPTQASVISWRSPVAGSATISGKVQDVHPECGNGVTWALEVRRGTTREVLASGVTKAAEIIDIGTHEAVRVRPGDAVAMVVGPRDGNHVCDLTAVDLVIREGESEWDLAADVSPDILAGNPHADRLGHETVWHFGSEPAEVESTPEIPADSLLAQWRRAATPEERAELAGKIQRLLERDADTEAPDSPDRALRRQLLSANGRLLGAALRSAIPNGAEVNYDVSAPDVIEFRLPAELAEGAEFVAKVRLRDPEGSVQMRATVSRPDGLQGVAAGKAESALQKGQWSDNNLRTEHSDPVLAREGGAAWRRFEAAFDEFRALFPMALCYTRIVPVDEVVTLTLFHREDEPLKRLMLDEAEVAEIDRLWEELRIVSEAPLKQVDVFEQLFQFATQDAKPSAFEPMREPIMKDAARFREQLVELAPRQVDAVITFAEKAWRRPLSEAERIELRKLYETLRGEDLAHPAAVRMLLARVLVAPAFLYRGEQAPEGESAAPVSDWELATRLSYFLWASTPDAELRDLAAAGTLADPKILAQQARRMLRDPKVRRLSLEFGCQWLHLRDLDSLDEKSERHFPTFARLRDDMQEEAVRFFTDLFQSDRSVLSLINADHTFVNGPLAEHYGMPSGGPDWQRIEGIRSRGRGGI
;
A
#
# COMPACT_ATOMS: atom_id res chain seq x y z
N MET A 1 67.32 19.45 40.58
CA MET A 1 66.42 20.25 41.44
C MET A 1 67.24 21.20 42.33
N ARG A 2 66.79 22.43 42.56
CA ARG A 2 67.47 23.39 43.46
C ARG A 2 67.16 23.05 44.93
N GLY A 3 68.09 23.33 45.85
CA GLY A 3 67.79 23.27 47.29
C GLY A 3 66.69 24.27 47.65
N ARG A 4 65.75 23.88 48.53
CA ARG A 4 64.51 24.62 48.84
C ARG A 4 63.60 24.84 47.64
N SER A 5 63.06 23.75 47.08
CA SER A 5 62.05 23.81 46.01
C SER A 5 60.92 22.83 46.30
N VAL A 6 59.77 23.05 45.66
CA VAL A 6 58.59 22.19 45.78
C VAL A 6 58.45 21.39 44.49
N ALA A 7 58.31 20.07 44.61
CA ALA A 7 57.94 19.21 43.49
C ALA A 7 56.66 18.45 43.77
N THR A 8 56.01 18.05 42.69
CA THR A 8 54.83 17.22 42.72
C THR A 8 54.87 16.17 41.63
N HIS A 9 54.06 15.12 41.76
CA HIS A 9 54.02 14.02 40.82
C HIS A 9 52.55 13.62 40.59
N PRO A 10 52.07 13.55 39.33
CA PRO A 10 50.70 13.10 39.04
C PRO A 10 50.56 11.59 39.24
N SER A 11 49.33 11.09 39.25
CA SER A 11 49.03 9.65 39.15
C SER A 11 48.35 9.37 37.79
N PRO A 12 48.19 8.10 37.35
CA PRO A 12 47.56 7.81 36.06
C PRO A 12 46.17 8.42 35.90
N THR A 13 45.44 8.58 37.01
CA THR A 13 44.03 9.02 37.02
C THR A 13 43.82 10.34 37.74
N GLN A 14 44.86 10.92 38.37
CA GLN A 14 44.75 12.19 39.09
C GLN A 14 45.90 13.14 38.74
N ALA A 15 45.55 14.37 38.39
CA ALA A 15 46.47 15.50 38.36
C ALA A 15 46.75 15.99 39.78
N SER A 16 47.98 16.45 40.00
CA SER A 16 48.37 17.11 41.24
C SER A 16 48.11 18.61 41.15
N VAL A 17 47.60 19.20 42.23
CA VAL A 17 47.21 20.60 42.29
C VAL A 17 47.94 21.29 43.43
N ILE A 18 48.71 22.32 43.09
CA ILE A 18 49.29 23.27 44.05
C ILE A 18 48.54 24.57 43.89
N SER A 19 47.88 25.06 44.93
CA SER A 19 47.09 26.28 44.84
C SER A 19 47.40 27.30 45.92
N TRP A 20 47.52 28.55 45.50
CA TRP A 20 47.54 29.71 46.36
C TRP A 20 46.11 30.20 46.54
N ARG A 21 45.58 30.13 47.75
CA ARG A 21 44.28 30.71 48.11
C ARG A 21 44.49 32.14 48.52
N SER A 22 43.91 33.06 47.74
CA SER A 22 44.09 34.48 47.92
C SER A 22 43.58 34.94 49.29
N PRO A 23 44.42 35.56 50.12
CA PRO A 23 43.98 36.16 51.37
C PRO A 23 43.60 37.65 51.22
N VAL A 24 43.82 38.23 50.03
CA VAL A 24 43.63 39.66 49.76
C VAL A 24 42.63 39.88 48.62
N ALA A 25 42.11 41.10 48.52
CA ALA A 25 41.35 41.54 47.36
C ALA A 25 42.22 42.50 46.56
N GLY A 26 42.47 42.21 45.29
CA GLY A 26 43.39 43.04 44.51
C GLY A 26 43.61 42.57 43.09
N SER A 27 44.65 43.13 42.49
CA SER A 27 45.08 42.87 41.13
C SER A 27 46.47 42.25 41.17
N ALA A 28 46.54 40.93 41.13
CA ALA A 28 47.77 40.18 41.34
C ALA A 28 48.56 40.03 40.04
N THR A 29 49.89 40.02 40.16
CA THR A 29 50.82 39.60 39.12
C THR A 29 51.32 38.20 39.45
N ILE A 30 51.14 37.27 38.52
CA ILE A 30 51.50 35.85 38.70
C ILE A 30 52.62 35.50 37.73
N SER A 31 53.69 34.90 38.24
CA SER A 31 54.77 34.36 37.41
C SER A 31 55.36 33.10 38.04
N GLY A 32 56.04 32.28 37.24
CA GLY A 32 56.53 31.00 37.72
C GLY A 32 57.21 30.17 36.65
N LYS A 33 57.70 29.00 37.06
CA LYS A 33 58.39 28.05 36.20
C LYS A 33 57.95 26.64 36.53
N VAL A 34 57.88 25.79 35.51
CA VAL A 34 57.57 24.37 35.65
C VAL A 34 58.67 23.58 34.96
N GLN A 35 59.20 22.57 35.65
CA GLN A 35 60.28 21.73 35.13
C GLN A 35 60.02 20.26 35.48
N ASP A 36 59.94 19.40 34.48
CA ASP A 36 60.11 17.95 34.68
C ASP A 36 61.52 17.66 35.21
N VAL A 37 61.66 16.98 36.33
CA VAL A 37 62.95 16.76 37.00
C VAL A 37 63.72 15.59 36.42
N HIS A 38 63.12 14.75 35.57
CA HIS A 38 63.76 13.58 34.99
C HIS A 38 64.25 13.84 33.55
N PRO A 39 65.58 13.82 33.30
CA PRO A 39 66.11 14.05 31.96
C PRO A 39 66.08 12.82 31.05
N GLU A 40 65.99 11.61 31.62
CA GLU A 40 66.30 10.35 30.92
C GLU A 40 65.11 9.41 30.72
N CYS A 41 63.97 9.67 31.35
CA CYS A 41 62.77 8.83 31.26
C CYS A 41 61.48 9.63 31.44
N GLY A 42 60.36 9.10 30.95
CA GLY A 42 59.05 9.76 30.95
C GLY A 42 58.71 10.44 29.62
N ASN A 43 57.41 10.71 29.39
CA ASN A 43 56.95 11.54 28.27
C ASN A 43 56.69 13.01 28.70
N GLY A 44 56.98 13.31 29.97
CA GLY A 44 56.78 14.60 30.60
C GLY A 44 55.36 14.80 31.10
N VAL A 45 55.09 15.98 31.65
CA VAL A 45 53.79 16.33 32.23
C VAL A 45 53.05 17.38 31.42
N THR A 46 51.72 17.35 31.52
CA THR A 46 50.90 18.52 31.19
C THR A 46 50.88 19.46 32.40
N TRP A 47 50.87 20.76 32.15
CA TRP A 47 50.70 21.77 33.19
C TRP A 47 49.65 22.82 32.79
N ALA A 48 48.91 23.33 33.76
CA ALA A 48 47.97 24.44 33.58
C ALA A 48 48.01 25.38 34.79
N LEU A 49 48.08 26.68 34.53
CA LEU A 49 47.87 27.74 35.50
C LEU A 49 46.42 28.20 35.42
N GLU A 50 45.68 28.05 36.52
CA GLU A 50 44.25 28.36 36.58
C GLU A 50 43.93 29.39 37.65
N VAL A 51 42.88 30.20 37.41
CA VAL A 51 42.18 30.96 38.45
C VAL A 51 40.83 30.30 38.72
N ARG A 52 40.61 29.90 39.97
CA ARG A 52 39.41 29.22 40.44
C ARG A 52 38.57 30.18 41.29
N ARG A 53 37.31 30.41 40.89
CA ARG A 53 36.33 31.27 41.57
C ARG A 53 35.02 30.51 41.75
N GLY A 54 34.80 29.98 42.95
CA GLY A 54 33.66 29.07 43.22
C GLY A 54 33.68 27.84 42.30
N THR A 55 32.66 27.68 41.47
CA THR A 55 32.56 26.59 40.47
C THR A 55 33.22 26.93 39.13
N THR A 56 33.76 28.13 38.96
CA THR A 56 34.36 28.58 37.70
C THR A 56 35.87 28.40 37.72
N ARG A 57 36.41 27.90 36.60
CA ARG A 57 37.84 27.75 36.33
C ARG A 57 38.18 28.58 35.09
N GLU A 58 39.29 29.31 35.16
CA GLU A 58 39.84 30.10 34.05
C GLU A 58 41.30 29.70 33.87
N VAL A 59 41.65 29.12 32.72
CA VAL A 59 43.03 28.78 32.39
C VAL A 59 43.74 30.05 31.91
N LEU A 60 44.80 30.45 32.60
CA LEU A 60 45.65 31.59 32.22
C LEU A 60 46.75 31.17 31.25
N ALA A 61 47.33 30.00 31.46
CA ALA A 61 48.34 29.39 30.59
C ALA A 61 48.33 27.87 30.77
N SER A 62 48.73 27.14 29.75
CA SER A 62 48.92 25.69 29.82
C SER A 62 50.00 25.25 28.84
N GLY A 63 50.59 24.09 29.10
CA GLY A 63 51.60 23.54 28.21
C GLY A 63 52.05 22.15 28.63
N VAL A 64 53.18 21.74 28.06
CA VAL A 64 53.83 20.47 28.35
C VAL A 64 55.30 20.77 28.66
N THR A 65 55.86 20.08 29.66
CA THR A 65 57.31 20.08 29.92
C THR A 65 57.82 18.64 29.91
N LYS A 66 59.06 18.42 29.45
CA LYS A 66 59.72 17.11 29.42
C LYS A 66 61.24 17.26 29.50
N ALA A 67 61.93 16.19 29.88
CA ALA A 67 63.38 16.04 29.70
C ALA A 67 64.21 17.18 30.34
N ALA A 68 63.86 17.56 31.57
CA ALA A 68 64.54 18.64 32.31
C ALA A 68 64.43 20.06 31.73
N GLU A 69 63.56 20.29 30.74
CA GLU A 69 63.30 21.63 30.21
C GLU A 69 62.59 22.52 31.25
N ILE A 70 63.14 23.73 31.46
CA ILE A 70 62.53 24.74 32.33
C ILE A 70 61.58 25.57 31.47
N ILE A 71 60.27 25.41 31.71
CA ILE A 71 59.23 26.20 31.03
C ILE A 71 58.87 27.41 31.89
N ASP A 72 58.96 28.60 31.31
CA ASP A 72 58.43 29.82 31.89
C ASP A 72 56.92 29.90 31.61
N ILE A 73 56.09 30.06 32.64
CA ILE A 73 54.63 30.11 32.47
C ILE A 73 54.13 31.49 32.01
N GLY A 74 55.04 32.44 31.83
CA GLY A 74 54.76 33.83 31.51
C GLY A 74 54.42 34.67 32.74
N THR A 75 54.47 35.99 32.57
CA THR A 75 53.99 36.95 33.57
C THR A 75 52.54 37.34 33.24
N HIS A 76 51.62 37.03 34.15
CA HIS A 76 50.20 37.35 34.02
C HIS A 76 49.90 38.56 34.90
N GLU A 77 49.75 39.72 34.27
CA GLU A 77 49.45 40.98 34.95
C GLU A 77 47.94 41.18 35.11
N ALA A 78 47.58 42.01 36.10
CA ALA A 78 46.22 42.44 36.36
C ALA A 78 45.18 41.31 36.62
N VAL A 79 45.62 40.20 37.22
CA VAL A 79 44.73 39.08 37.56
C VAL A 79 43.92 39.45 38.79
N ARG A 80 42.63 39.75 38.58
CA ARG A 80 41.73 40.12 39.68
C ARG A 80 41.44 38.91 40.58
N VAL A 81 41.74 39.07 41.86
CA VAL A 81 41.54 38.08 42.92
C VAL A 81 40.76 38.67 44.10
N ARG A 82 39.99 37.84 44.79
CA ARG A 82 39.27 38.15 46.03
C ARG A 82 39.62 37.13 47.12
N PRO A 83 39.42 37.46 48.41
CA PRO A 83 39.60 36.50 49.48
C PRO A 83 38.84 35.20 49.22
N GLY A 84 39.57 34.09 49.13
CA GLY A 84 39.04 32.76 48.84
C GLY A 84 39.09 32.30 47.37
N ASP A 85 39.37 33.20 46.41
CA ASP A 85 39.76 32.78 45.05
C ASP A 85 41.08 32.02 45.11
N ALA A 86 41.31 31.08 44.20
CA ALA A 86 42.55 30.29 44.17
C ALA A 86 43.28 30.40 42.83
N VAL A 87 44.60 30.60 42.88
CA VAL A 87 45.50 30.43 41.73
C VAL A 87 46.09 29.03 41.84
N ALA A 88 45.80 28.15 40.88
CA ALA A 88 46.16 26.75 40.93
C ALA A 88 47.13 26.39 39.79
N MET A 89 48.25 25.75 40.13
CA MET A 89 49.10 25.02 39.20
C MET A 89 48.65 23.56 39.21
N VAL A 90 48.14 23.09 38.07
CA VAL A 90 47.68 21.72 37.87
C VAL A 90 48.73 20.99 37.03
N VAL A 91 49.24 19.87 37.53
CA VAL A 91 50.23 19.02 36.85
C VAL A 91 49.61 17.65 36.61
N GLY A 92 49.40 17.29 35.35
CA GLY A 92 48.69 16.07 34.94
C GLY A 92 49.58 15.04 34.23
N PRO A 93 49.15 13.76 34.19
CA PRO A 93 49.81 12.72 33.43
C PRO A 93 49.63 12.96 31.93
N ARG A 94 50.72 13.06 31.17
CA ARG A 94 50.61 13.23 29.72
C ARG A 94 50.24 11.88 29.08
N ASP A 95 49.18 11.84 28.29
CA ASP A 95 48.70 10.62 27.62
C ASP A 95 48.44 9.45 28.60
N GLY A 96 48.07 9.76 29.86
CA GLY A 96 47.89 8.76 30.93
C GLY A 96 49.18 8.14 31.48
N ASN A 97 50.35 8.58 30.99
CA ASN A 97 51.66 8.19 31.50
C ASN A 97 52.06 9.12 32.65
N HIS A 98 52.63 8.52 33.69
CA HIS A 98 53.09 9.17 34.92
C HIS A 98 54.50 8.66 35.31
N VAL A 99 55.16 7.89 34.45
CA VAL A 99 56.46 7.28 34.76
C VAL A 99 57.53 8.35 34.64
N CYS A 100 58.27 8.59 35.72
CA CYS A 100 59.31 9.62 35.79
C CYS A 100 58.76 11.04 35.61
N ASP A 101 57.64 11.39 36.24
CA ASP A 101 56.97 12.70 36.04
C ASP A 101 57.03 13.61 37.27
N LEU A 102 58.09 13.50 38.08
CA LEU A 102 58.34 14.43 39.18
C LEU A 102 58.59 15.82 38.61
N THR A 103 57.74 16.78 38.97
CA THR A 103 57.73 18.12 38.39
C THR A 103 58.03 19.15 39.46
N ALA A 104 59.11 19.91 39.29
CA ALA A 104 59.41 21.09 40.10
C ALA A 104 58.51 22.26 39.67
N VAL A 105 57.92 22.93 40.66
CA VAL A 105 57.04 24.08 40.46
C VAL A 105 57.58 25.26 41.27
N ASP A 106 57.88 26.35 40.56
CA ASP A 106 58.16 27.65 41.15
C ASP A 106 56.96 28.56 40.84
N LEU A 107 56.32 29.12 41.87
CA LEU A 107 55.18 30.02 41.70
C LEU A 107 55.32 31.23 42.63
N VAL A 108 55.23 32.41 42.03
CA VAL A 108 55.32 33.71 42.72
C VAL A 108 54.09 34.54 42.39
N ILE A 109 53.41 35.02 43.43
CA ILE A 109 52.26 35.91 43.34
C ILE A 109 52.61 37.22 44.04
N ARG A 110 52.41 38.35 43.36
CA ARG A 110 52.60 39.70 43.93
C ARG A 110 51.31 40.50 43.89
N GLU A 111 50.98 41.14 44.99
CA GLU A 111 49.86 42.07 45.10
C GLU A 111 50.26 43.20 46.05
N GLY A 112 50.29 44.45 45.55
CA GLY A 112 50.82 45.58 46.30
C GLY A 112 52.26 45.37 46.77
N GLU A 113 52.50 45.52 48.07
CA GLU A 113 53.79 45.23 48.73
C GLU A 113 53.95 43.77 49.19
N SER A 114 52.91 42.94 49.01
CA SER A 114 52.90 41.54 49.44
C SER A 114 53.42 40.62 48.33
N GLU A 115 54.25 39.65 48.71
CA GLU A 115 54.80 38.63 47.83
C GLU A 115 54.64 37.24 48.46
N TRP A 116 53.96 36.34 47.75
CA TRP A 116 53.89 34.92 48.07
C TRP A 116 54.76 34.15 47.10
N ASP A 117 55.63 33.31 47.63
CA ASP A 117 56.61 32.50 46.89
C ASP A 117 56.53 31.09 47.48
N LEU A 118 56.09 30.16 46.63
CA LEU A 118 55.79 28.79 47.02
C LEU A 118 56.96 28.12 47.73
N ALA A 119 58.18 28.29 47.22
CA ALA A 119 59.36 27.65 47.78
C ALA A 119 59.80 28.32 49.09
N ALA A 120 59.75 29.64 49.16
CA ALA A 120 60.10 30.40 50.36
C ALA A 120 59.11 30.18 51.51
N ASP A 121 57.82 30.00 51.21
CA ASP A 121 56.77 29.81 52.20
C ASP A 121 56.73 28.37 52.75
N VAL A 122 56.98 27.37 51.90
CA VAL A 122 56.74 25.95 52.26
C VAL A 122 58.00 25.22 52.72
N SER A 123 59.15 25.48 52.11
CA SER A 123 60.37 24.71 52.40
C SER A 123 60.95 24.83 53.84
N PRO A 124 60.70 25.91 54.63
CA PRO A 124 61.17 25.99 56.01
C PRO A 124 60.46 25.05 57.00
N ASP A 125 59.20 24.67 56.74
CA ASP A 125 58.39 23.83 57.64
C ASP A 125 57.62 22.74 56.88
N ILE A 126 58.36 21.77 56.34
CA ILE A 126 57.80 20.68 55.53
C ILE A 126 56.83 19.75 56.28
N LEU A 127 56.73 19.88 57.61
CA LEU A 127 55.82 19.08 58.45
C LEU A 127 54.52 19.83 58.78
N ALA A 128 54.40 21.11 58.39
CA ALA A 128 53.16 21.86 58.55
C ALA A 128 52.01 21.20 57.77
N GLY A 129 50.80 21.36 58.29
CA GLY A 129 49.59 20.80 57.70
C GLY A 129 49.27 21.38 56.31
N ASN A 130 48.27 20.78 55.67
CA ASN A 130 47.66 21.27 54.44
C ASN A 130 46.21 21.68 54.76
N PRO A 131 45.84 22.98 54.70
CA PRO A 131 46.61 24.08 54.13
C PRO A 131 47.83 24.51 54.94
N HIS A 132 48.85 24.99 54.23
CA HIS A 132 50.11 25.47 54.74
C HIS A 132 50.08 27.02 54.83
N ALA A 133 50.63 27.54 55.93
CA ALA A 133 50.71 28.98 56.17
C ALA A 133 51.72 29.67 55.25
N ASP A 134 51.57 30.96 55.01
CA ASP A 134 52.61 31.77 54.36
C ASP A 134 53.59 32.37 55.40
N ARG A 135 54.64 33.05 54.93
CA ARG A 135 55.57 33.79 55.79
C ARG A 135 55.02 35.13 56.32
N LEU A 136 53.86 35.57 55.82
CA LEU A 136 53.23 36.86 56.14
C LEU A 136 52.24 36.74 57.32
N GLY A 137 52.04 35.53 57.86
CA GLY A 137 51.21 35.26 59.03
C GLY A 137 49.81 34.76 58.71
N HIS A 138 49.55 34.34 57.47
CA HIS A 138 48.25 33.86 57.03
C HIS A 138 48.23 32.33 57.07
N GLU A 139 47.33 31.75 57.88
CA GLU A 139 47.36 30.32 58.20
C GLU A 139 46.94 29.39 57.06
N THR A 140 46.16 29.87 56.08
CA THR A 140 45.54 29.03 55.03
C THR A 140 45.79 29.55 53.63
N VAL A 141 47.04 29.57 53.18
CA VAL A 141 47.43 30.17 51.88
C VAL A 141 47.77 29.10 50.85
N TRP A 142 48.67 28.17 51.17
CA TRP A 142 49.12 27.16 50.22
C TRP A 142 48.35 25.85 50.44
N HIS A 143 47.71 25.36 49.39
CA HIS A 143 46.92 24.14 49.40
C HIS A 143 47.51 23.13 48.42
N PHE A 144 47.63 21.89 48.85
CA PHE A 144 48.09 20.76 48.04
C PHE A 144 46.94 19.76 47.87
N GLY A 145 46.66 19.31 46.67
CA GLY A 145 45.55 18.41 46.43
C GLY A 145 45.72 17.61 45.17
N SER A 146 44.72 16.79 44.88
CA SER A 146 44.61 16.10 43.61
C SER A 146 43.20 16.24 43.04
N GLU A 147 43.10 16.15 41.72
CA GLU A 147 41.82 16.10 41.00
C GLU A 147 41.91 15.09 39.83
N PRO A 148 40.80 14.60 39.28
CA PRO A 148 40.84 13.68 38.12
C PRO A 148 41.71 14.23 36.98
N ALA A 149 42.56 13.39 36.38
CA ALA A 149 43.51 13.80 35.34
C ALA A 149 42.82 14.34 34.07
N GLU A 150 41.65 13.80 33.75
CA GLU A 150 40.72 14.36 32.77
C GLU A 150 39.59 15.05 33.52
N VAL A 151 39.75 16.35 33.77
CA VAL A 151 38.61 17.20 34.10
C VAL A 151 37.95 17.56 32.77
N GLU A 152 36.63 17.36 32.65
CA GLU A 152 35.84 17.99 31.59
C GLU A 152 36.16 19.48 31.61
N SER A 153 37.03 19.92 30.69
CA SER A 153 37.33 21.32 30.55
C SER A 153 36.03 21.98 30.17
N THR A 154 35.55 22.90 31.02
CA THR A 154 34.53 23.83 30.60
C THR A 154 35.02 24.43 29.29
N PRO A 155 34.23 24.37 28.20
CA PRO A 155 34.71 24.78 26.90
C PRO A 155 35.26 26.19 27.05
N GLU A 156 36.54 26.35 26.70
CA GLU A 156 37.21 27.64 26.75
C GLU A 156 36.33 28.62 26.00
N ILE A 157 35.93 29.70 26.69
CA ILE A 157 35.31 30.82 26.00
C ILE A 157 36.36 31.26 24.98
N PRO A 158 36.07 31.20 23.67
CA PRO A 158 37.09 31.46 22.66
C PRO A 158 37.74 32.81 22.95
N ALA A 159 39.08 32.80 22.99
CA ALA A 159 39.85 34.01 23.22
C ALA A 159 39.39 35.09 22.22
N ASP A 160 39.21 36.30 22.74
CA ASP A 160 38.78 37.48 21.97
C ASP A 160 37.35 37.43 21.38
N SER A 161 36.54 36.42 21.73
CA SER A 161 35.09 36.47 21.47
C SER A 161 34.41 37.62 22.21
N LEU A 162 33.25 38.06 21.72
CA LEU A 162 32.43 39.09 22.36
C LEU A 162 32.14 38.78 23.83
N LEU A 163 31.96 37.49 24.17
CA LEU A 163 31.77 37.07 25.56
C LEU A 163 33.06 37.16 26.39
N ALA A 164 34.23 36.86 25.82
CA ALA A 164 35.52 37.06 26.48
C ALA A 164 35.82 38.55 26.72
N GLN A 165 35.54 39.41 25.73
CA GLN A 165 35.65 40.86 25.85
C GLN A 165 34.70 41.41 26.91
N TRP A 166 33.44 40.95 26.92
CA TRP A 166 32.44 41.34 27.92
C TRP A 166 32.90 41.02 29.35
N ARG A 167 33.58 39.88 29.55
CA ARG A 167 34.12 39.49 30.86
C ARG A 167 35.29 40.37 31.30
N ARG A 168 36.15 40.81 30.37
CA ARG A 168 37.32 41.67 30.63
C ARG A 168 36.97 43.15 30.76
N ALA A 169 35.81 43.58 30.26
CA ALA A 169 35.35 44.96 30.30
C ALA A 169 35.39 45.57 31.71
N ALA A 170 36.01 46.75 31.81
CA ALA A 170 36.29 47.42 33.07
C ALA A 170 35.13 48.29 33.56
N THR A 171 34.28 48.78 32.64
CA THR A 171 33.18 49.70 32.95
C THR A 171 31.80 49.08 32.70
N PRO A 172 30.76 49.52 33.43
CA PRO A 172 29.38 49.09 33.20
C PRO A 172 28.87 49.41 31.79
N GLU A 173 29.26 50.55 31.22
CA GLU A 173 28.83 51.01 29.91
C GLU A 173 29.33 50.09 28.79
N GLU A 174 30.61 49.71 28.85
CA GLU A 174 31.24 48.79 27.88
C GLU A 174 30.58 47.39 27.92
N ARG A 175 30.17 46.94 29.10
CA ARG A 175 29.43 45.68 29.27
C ARG A 175 28.05 45.71 28.64
N ALA A 176 27.32 46.82 28.77
CA ALA A 176 25.99 46.95 28.18
C ALA A 176 26.06 46.91 26.64
N GLU A 177 27.05 47.57 26.05
CA GLU A 177 27.28 47.55 24.61
C GLU A 177 27.63 46.14 24.10
N LEU A 178 28.57 45.47 24.77
CA LEU A 178 28.99 44.11 24.41
C LEU A 178 27.85 43.09 24.57
N ALA A 179 26.98 43.24 25.57
CA ALA A 179 25.79 42.40 25.73
C ALA A 179 24.82 42.53 24.53
N GLY A 180 24.57 43.75 24.05
CA GLY A 180 23.75 43.97 22.86
C GLY A 180 24.38 43.45 21.55
N LYS A 181 25.71 43.28 21.50
CA LYS A 181 26.39 42.61 20.37
C LYS A 181 26.24 41.09 20.45
N ILE A 182 26.36 40.50 21.64
CA ILE A 182 26.15 39.07 21.88
C ILE A 182 24.71 38.65 21.55
N GLN A 183 23.72 39.46 21.92
CA GLN A 183 22.32 39.17 21.58
C GLN A 183 22.11 39.07 20.06
N ARG A 184 22.61 40.06 19.31
CA ARG A 184 22.53 40.06 17.84
C ARG A 184 23.28 38.90 17.19
N LEU A 185 24.37 38.42 17.80
CA LEU A 185 25.10 37.24 17.33
C LEU A 185 24.25 35.96 17.44
N LEU A 186 23.42 35.84 18.48
CA LEU A 186 22.55 34.68 18.68
C LEU A 186 21.30 34.69 17.79
N GLU A 187 20.78 35.87 17.45
CA GLU A 187 19.57 36.05 16.64
C GLU A 187 19.78 35.88 15.12
N ARG A 188 21.04 35.87 14.64
CA ARG A 188 21.38 35.78 13.20
C ARG A 188 21.75 34.37 12.76
N ASP A 189 21.68 34.11 11.46
CA ASP A 189 22.09 32.84 10.85
C ASP A 189 23.60 32.57 10.97
N ALA A 190 23.97 31.29 11.11
CA ALA A 190 25.35 30.86 11.35
C ALA A 190 26.34 31.24 10.22
N ASP A 191 25.83 31.52 9.03
CA ASP A 191 26.60 31.76 7.81
C ASP A 191 27.00 33.23 7.61
N THR A 192 26.56 34.14 8.51
CA THR A 192 26.97 35.55 8.43
C THR A 192 28.33 35.84 9.06
N GLU A 193 28.89 34.88 9.81
CA GLU A 193 30.19 35.02 10.48
C GLU A 193 31.29 34.24 9.74
N ALA A 194 32.50 34.81 9.71
CA ALA A 194 33.64 34.16 9.07
C ALA A 194 33.88 32.75 9.68
N PRO A 195 34.25 31.74 8.87
CA PRO A 195 34.37 30.33 9.32
C PRO A 195 35.22 30.12 10.58
N ASP A 196 36.29 30.93 10.73
CA ASP A 196 37.25 30.83 11.83
C ASP A 196 37.08 31.94 12.89
N SER A 197 35.95 32.67 12.91
CA SER A 197 35.76 33.74 13.89
C SER A 197 35.53 33.18 15.31
N PRO A 198 36.14 33.79 16.35
CA PRO A 198 35.88 33.43 17.74
C PRO A 198 34.39 33.48 18.12
N ASP A 199 33.63 34.37 17.48
CA ASP A 199 32.20 34.53 17.70
C ASP A 199 31.34 33.44 17.02
N ARG A 200 31.77 32.89 15.88
CA ARG A 200 31.14 31.71 15.27
C ARG A 200 31.35 30.47 16.16
N ALA A 201 32.55 30.32 16.70
CA ALA A 201 32.85 29.26 17.67
C ALA A 201 32.00 29.41 18.94
N LEU A 202 31.88 30.63 19.47
CA LEU A 202 31.02 30.95 20.62
C LEU A 202 29.54 30.64 20.34
N ARG A 203 28.99 31.05 19.20
CA ARG A 203 27.60 30.77 18.82
C ARG A 203 27.33 29.26 18.72
N ARG A 204 28.25 28.52 18.08
CA ARG A 204 28.17 27.05 18.00
C ARG A 204 28.20 26.41 19.39
N GLN A 205 29.06 26.88 20.29
CA GLN A 205 29.11 26.40 21.68
C GLN A 205 27.80 26.68 22.42
N LEU A 206 27.24 27.89 22.31
CA LEU A 206 26.02 28.28 23.02
C LEU A 206 24.77 27.54 22.52
N LEU A 207 24.63 27.34 21.21
CA LEU A 207 23.46 26.73 20.58
C LEU A 207 23.56 25.21 20.35
N SER A 208 24.67 24.59 20.72
CA SER A 208 24.77 23.13 20.65
C SER A 208 23.84 22.46 21.68
N ALA A 209 23.45 21.21 21.41
CA ALA A 209 22.61 20.41 22.31
C ALA A 209 23.24 20.22 23.72
N ASN A 210 24.58 20.28 23.82
CA ASN A 210 25.32 20.24 25.09
C ASN A 210 25.71 21.64 25.60
N GLY A 211 25.36 22.69 24.85
CA GLY A 211 25.70 24.07 25.12
C GLY A 211 25.09 24.61 26.41
N ARG A 212 25.61 25.72 26.92
CA ARG A 212 25.10 26.34 28.16
C ARG A 212 23.70 26.95 27.99
N LEU A 213 23.32 27.36 26.77
CA LEU A 213 22.01 27.96 26.50
C LEU A 213 20.95 26.89 26.18
N LEU A 214 21.13 26.13 25.09
CA LEU A 214 20.18 25.12 24.63
C LEU A 214 20.22 23.83 25.47
N GLY A 215 21.41 23.39 25.89
CA GLY A 215 21.56 22.22 26.72
C GLY A 215 20.97 22.39 28.12
N ALA A 216 20.87 23.60 28.67
CA ALA A 216 20.18 23.82 29.94
C ALA A 216 18.66 23.60 29.83
N ALA A 217 18.05 24.00 28.72
CA ALA A 217 16.64 23.75 28.44
C ALA A 217 16.36 22.25 28.20
N LEU A 218 17.23 21.58 27.43
CA LEU A 218 17.11 20.15 27.10
C LEU A 218 17.42 19.22 28.30
N ARG A 219 18.31 19.63 29.21
CA ARG A 219 18.67 18.86 30.44
C ARG A 219 17.50 18.68 31.42
N SER A 220 16.42 19.46 31.31
CA SER A 220 15.20 19.21 32.09
C SER A 220 14.48 17.91 31.71
N ALA A 221 14.91 17.24 30.63
CA ALA A 221 14.33 16.00 30.13
C ALA A 221 15.34 14.84 29.92
N ILE A 222 16.62 14.99 30.31
CA ILE A 222 17.67 13.98 30.03
C ILE A 222 18.54 13.69 31.28
N PRO A 223 18.67 12.44 31.74
CA PRO A 223 19.74 12.05 32.67
C PRO A 223 21.10 12.00 31.94
N ASN A 224 22.03 12.86 32.34
CA ASN A 224 23.48 12.85 32.09
C ASN A 224 24.02 12.59 30.65
N GLY A 225 24.31 13.70 29.96
CA GLY A 225 25.46 13.97 29.07
C GLY A 225 26.19 12.82 28.33
N ALA A 226 25.82 12.64 27.06
CA ALA A 226 26.65 12.39 25.86
C ALA A 226 25.68 12.44 24.66
N GLU A 227 26.12 12.24 23.41
CA GLU A 227 25.21 12.13 22.25
C GLU A 227 23.90 11.39 22.59
N VAL A 228 22.77 11.97 22.20
CA VAL A 228 21.41 11.48 22.54
C VAL A 228 21.12 10.17 21.80
N ASN A 229 21.74 9.08 22.24
CA ASN A 229 21.44 7.72 21.83
C ASN A 229 20.51 7.12 22.89
N TYR A 230 19.21 7.10 22.62
CA TYR A 230 18.26 6.37 23.46
C TYR A 230 18.24 4.89 23.04
N ASP A 231 18.48 4.01 24.00
CA ASP A 231 18.14 2.59 23.85
C ASP A 231 16.69 2.39 24.25
N VAL A 232 15.86 2.03 23.29
CA VAL A 232 14.41 1.96 23.44
C VAL A 232 13.93 0.56 23.09
N SER A 233 13.03 0.00 23.90
CA SER A 233 12.46 -1.33 23.66
C SER A 233 10.99 -1.18 23.31
N ALA A 234 10.64 -1.35 22.04
CA ALA A 234 9.24 -1.30 21.63
C ALA A 234 8.40 -2.35 22.41
N PRO A 235 7.20 -2.01 22.89
CA PRO A 235 6.52 -0.72 22.78
C PRO A 235 6.95 0.29 23.86
N ASP A 236 7.48 1.45 23.44
CA ASP A 236 7.91 2.54 24.33
C ASP A 236 7.54 3.90 23.73
N VAL A 237 7.32 4.91 24.58
CA VAL A 237 7.07 6.31 24.20
C VAL A 237 8.12 7.22 24.82
N ILE A 238 8.82 7.99 23.99
CA ILE A 238 9.72 9.06 24.43
C ILE A 238 9.04 10.41 24.21
N GLU A 239 8.95 11.22 25.27
CA GLU A 239 8.33 12.55 25.24
C GLU A 239 9.40 13.65 25.23
N PHE A 240 9.33 14.57 24.26
CA PHE A 240 10.17 15.76 24.19
C PHE A 240 9.32 17.00 24.43
N ARG A 241 9.79 17.92 25.29
CA ARG A 241 9.15 19.21 25.54
C ARG A 241 10.05 20.34 25.06
N LEU A 242 9.57 21.11 24.09
CA LEU A 242 10.29 22.23 23.48
C LEU A 242 9.42 23.49 23.59
N PRO A 243 10.00 24.67 23.95
CA PRO A 243 9.29 25.94 23.86
C PRO A 243 8.83 26.21 22.42
N ALA A 244 7.58 26.64 22.26
CA ALA A 244 6.97 26.84 20.95
C ALA A 244 7.73 27.86 20.09
N GLU A 245 8.24 28.94 20.71
CA GLU A 245 9.01 29.99 20.00
C GLU A 245 10.34 29.49 19.42
N LEU A 246 10.88 28.38 19.93
CA LEU A 246 12.12 27.77 19.43
C LEU A 246 11.87 26.72 18.34
N ALA A 247 10.67 26.15 18.30
CA ALA A 247 10.30 25.09 17.36
C ALA A 247 9.51 25.61 16.14
N GLU A 248 9.07 26.87 16.17
CA GLU A 248 8.31 27.47 15.08
C GLU A 248 9.12 27.47 13.77
N GLY A 249 8.55 26.84 12.73
CA GLY A 249 9.19 26.71 11.41
C GLY A 249 10.34 25.70 11.34
N ALA A 250 10.67 25.00 12.43
CA ALA A 250 11.74 24.00 12.46
C ALA A 250 11.24 22.60 12.08
N GLU A 251 12.10 21.82 11.40
CA GLU A 251 11.84 20.42 11.09
C GLU A 251 12.35 19.52 12.23
N PHE A 252 11.50 18.57 12.67
CA PHE A 252 11.93 17.53 13.60
C PHE A 252 12.52 16.34 12.83
N VAL A 253 13.83 16.14 12.96
CA VAL A 253 14.55 15.04 12.29
C VAL A 253 15.04 14.05 13.35
N ALA A 254 14.69 12.78 13.17
CA ALA A 254 15.18 11.68 14.01
C ALA A 254 15.88 10.61 13.16
N LYS A 255 17.00 10.09 13.67
CA LYS A 255 17.70 8.93 13.08
C LYS A 255 17.57 7.76 14.04
N VAL A 256 17.04 6.65 13.53
CA VAL A 256 16.89 5.41 14.31
C VAL A 256 17.77 4.33 13.70
N ARG A 257 18.40 3.55 14.56
CA ARG A 257 19.15 2.35 14.18
C ARG A 257 18.60 1.18 14.97
N LEU A 258 18.24 0.12 14.26
CA LEU A 258 17.81 -1.13 14.88
C LEU A 258 19.02 -1.83 15.51
N ARG A 259 18.92 -2.16 16.80
CA ARG A 259 19.99 -2.87 17.55
C ARG A 259 19.96 -4.38 17.33
N ASP A 260 18.77 -4.98 17.38
CA ASP A 260 18.57 -6.41 17.11
C ASP A 260 18.41 -6.63 15.59
N PRO A 261 19.37 -7.30 14.92
CA PRO A 261 19.30 -7.53 13.47
C PRO A 261 18.12 -8.39 13.02
N GLU A 262 17.51 -9.16 13.92
CA GLU A 262 16.35 -10.02 13.61
C GLU A 262 15.01 -9.38 13.99
N GLY A 263 15.05 -8.23 14.67
CA GLY A 263 13.88 -7.49 15.11
C GLY A 263 13.26 -6.60 14.03
N SER A 264 12.18 -5.93 14.41
CA SER A 264 11.56 -4.87 13.61
C SER A 264 10.93 -3.82 14.51
N VAL A 265 10.91 -2.57 14.07
CA VAL A 265 10.28 -1.48 14.83
C VAL A 265 9.54 -0.54 13.88
N GLN A 266 8.33 -0.12 14.27
CA GLN A 266 7.65 1.00 13.64
C GLN A 266 7.88 2.25 14.48
N MET A 267 8.36 3.32 13.85
CA MET A 267 8.57 4.61 14.52
C MET A 267 7.49 5.60 14.09
N ARG A 268 6.98 6.37 15.05
CA ARG A 268 6.07 7.49 14.80
C ARG A 268 6.49 8.70 15.63
N ALA A 269 6.56 9.87 14.98
CA ALA A 269 6.71 11.15 15.66
C ALA A 269 5.34 11.83 15.70
N THR A 270 4.87 12.20 16.89
CA THR A 270 3.53 12.77 17.08
C THR A 270 3.62 13.99 18.00
N VAL A 271 2.73 14.96 17.77
CA VAL A 271 2.65 16.20 18.59
C VAL A 271 1.89 16.01 19.90
N SER A 272 1.24 14.85 20.07
CA SER A 272 0.49 14.49 21.28
C SER A 272 0.83 13.08 21.68
N ARG A 273 0.84 12.82 22.99
CA ARG A 273 1.11 11.48 23.52
C ARG A 273 0.02 10.51 23.06
N PRO A 274 0.36 9.36 22.47
CA PRO A 274 -0.64 8.38 22.06
C PRO A 274 -1.30 7.72 23.28
N ASP A 275 -2.61 7.46 23.19
CA ASP A 275 -3.41 6.83 24.24
C ASP A 275 -3.02 5.36 24.52
N GLY A 276 -2.31 4.72 23.57
CA GLY A 276 -1.76 3.36 23.71
C GLY A 276 -0.93 2.94 22.51
N LEU A 277 -0.07 1.95 22.71
CA LEU A 277 0.74 1.32 21.66
C LEU A 277 0.20 -0.10 21.40
N GLN A 278 -0.73 -0.24 20.45
CA GLN A 278 -1.25 -1.55 20.04
C GLN A 278 -0.97 -1.83 18.56
N GLY A 279 -0.17 -2.87 18.30
CA GLY A 279 0.10 -3.37 16.96
C GLY A 279 0.87 -2.41 16.05
N VAL A 280 0.93 -2.76 14.77
CA VAL A 280 1.45 -1.89 13.70
C VAL A 280 0.36 -0.89 13.33
N ALA A 281 0.65 0.40 13.39
CA ALA A 281 -0.25 1.45 12.97
C ALA A 281 -0.36 1.47 11.44
N ALA A 282 -1.56 1.71 10.91
CA ALA A 282 -1.77 1.91 9.48
C ALA A 282 -1.18 3.25 9.04
N GLY A 283 -0.29 3.20 8.04
CA GLY A 283 0.23 4.38 7.37
C GLY A 283 -0.56 4.73 6.10
N LYS A 284 -0.23 5.86 5.49
CA LYS A 284 -0.64 6.25 4.15
C LYS A 284 0.48 5.95 3.16
N ALA A 285 0.11 5.59 1.95
CA ALA A 285 1.02 5.47 0.82
C ALA A 285 0.63 6.50 -0.23
N GLU A 286 1.57 7.31 -0.67
CA GLU A 286 1.41 8.23 -1.80
C GLU A 286 2.33 7.79 -2.92
N SER A 287 1.74 7.42 -4.05
CA SER A 287 2.49 6.99 -5.22
C SER A 287 2.49 8.07 -6.29
N ALA A 288 3.66 8.46 -6.78
CA ALA A 288 3.84 9.42 -7.86
C ALA A 288 4.72 8.83 -8.96
N LEU A 289 4.32 9.02 -10.21
CA LEU A 289 5.13 8.67 -11.38
C LEU A 289 6.25 9.70 -11.54
N GLN A 290 7.51 9.25 -11.52
CA GLN A 290 8.64 10.09 -11.90
C GLN A 290 8.64 10.30 -13.44
N LYS A 291 9.11 11.46 -13.92
CA LYS A 291 9.24 11.76 -15.36
C LYS A 291 10.01 10.63 -16.08
N GLY A 292 9.45 10.09 -17.16
CA GLY A 292 10.04 9.05 -18.02
C GLY A 292 8.97 8.34 -18.85
N GLN A 293 9.34 7.28 -19.58
CA GLN A 293 8.35 6.47 -20.30
C GLN A 293 7.60 5.57 -19.30
N TRP A 294 6.34 5.25 -19.56
CA TRP A 294 5.56 4.37 -18.69
C TRP A 294 6.19 2.97 -18.56
N SER A 295 6.97 2.53 -19.54
CA SER A 295 7.73 1.28 -19.52
C SER A 295 8.94 1.26 -18.58
N ASP A 296 9.31 2.40 -17.96
CA ASP A 296 10.52 2.50 -17.14
C ASP A 296 10.28 2.14 -15.65
N ASN A 297 9.07 1.69 -15.26
CA ASN A 297 8.69 1.34 -13.88
C ASN A 297 8.94 2.48 -12.86
N ASN A 298 8.51 3.69 -13.21
CA ASN A 298 8.83 4.93 -12.48
C ASN A 298 7.87 5.28 -11.32
N LEU A 299 7.06 4.33 -10.84
CA LEU A 299 6.14 4.59 -9.73
C LEU A 299 6.92 4.59 -8.41
N ARG A 300 7.16 5.78 -7.87
CA ARG A 300 7.74 5.97 -6.53
C ARG A 300 6.60 5.98 -5.52
N THR A 301 6.71 5.18 -4.47
CA THR A 301 5.74 5.19 -3.37
C THR A 301 6.41 5.66 -2.09
N GLU A 302 5.86 6.70 -1.48
CA GLU A 302 6.25 7.23 -0.19
C GLU A 302 5.28 6.73 0.88
N HIS A 303 5.79 6.42 2.08
CA HIS A 303 5.01 5.84 3.16
C HIS A 303 5.13 6.70 4.44
N SER A 304 4.01 7.01 5.09
CA SER A 304 3.99 7.89 6.28
C SER A 304 4.49 7.24 7.57
N ASP A 305 4.35 5.92 7.70
CA ASP A 305 4.66 5.20 8.95
C ASP A 305 5.43 3.90 8.66
N PRO A 306 6.69 4.00 8.17
CA PRO A 306 7.46 2.83 7.74
C PRO A 306 7.83 1.92 8.92
N VAL A 307 7.89 0.62 8.64
CA VAL A 307 8.46 -0.38 9.55
C VAL A 307 9.92 -0.61 9.18
N LEU A 308 10.82 -0.42 10.14
CA LEU A 308 12.24 -0.72 9.98
C LEU A 308 12.49 -2.19 10.30
N ALA A 309 13.08 -2.91 9.35
CA ALA A 309 13.60 -4.25 9.52
C ALA A 309 14.88 -4.40 8.68
N ARG A 310 15.77 -5.30 9.09
CA ARG A 310 16.97 -5.61 8.30
C ARG A 310 16.59 -6.43 7.07
N GLU A 311 16.96 -5.95 5.89
CA GLU A 311 16.76 -6.68 4.64
C GLU A 311 17.30 -8.11 4.75
N GLY A 312 16.48 -9.10 4.37
CA GLY A 312 16.80 -10.51 4.46
C GLY A 312 16.81 -11.13 5.87
N GLY A 313 16.57 -10.36 6.94
CA GLY A 313 16.44 -10.87 8.32
C GLY A 313 15.11 -11.59 8.59
N ALA A 314 14.95 -12.20 9.76
CA ALA A 314 13.75 -12.97 10.12
C ALA A 314 12.47 -12.11 10.11
N ALA A 315 12.51 -10.90 10.68
CA ALA A 315 11.37 -9.99 10.64
C ALA A 315 11.00 -9.56 9.21
N TRP A 316 12.00 -9.29 8.35
CA TRP A 316 11.78 -8.93 6.95
C TRP A 316 11.06 -10.04 6.19
N ARG A 317 11.57 -11.28 6.27
CA ARG A 317 10.94 -12.44 5.61
C ARG A 317 9.53 -12.72 6.13
N ARG A 318 9.26 -12.45 7.41
CA ARG A 318 7.89 -12.55 7.96
C ARG A 318 6.93 -11.55 7.32
N PHE A 319 7.36 -10.30 7.11
CA PHE A 319 6.54 -9.31 6.41
C PHE A 319 6.35 -9.68 4.94
N GLU A 320 7.41 -10.09 4.23
CA GLU A 320 7.30 -10.56 2.83
C GLU A 320 6.31 -11.73 2.72
N ALA A 321 6.45 -12.76 3.56
CA ALA A 321 5.56 -13.91 3.53
C ALA A 321 4.08 -13.52 3.78
N ALA A 322 3.83 -12.62 4.73
CA ALA A 322 2.47 -12.13 5.00
C ALA A 322 1.90 -11.30 3.83
N PHE A 323 2.73 -10.48 3.18
CA PHE A 323 2.33 -9.73 1.99
C PHE A 323 2.08 -10.64 0.80
N ASP A 324 2.89 -11.68 0.60
CA ASP A 324 2.71 -12.66 -0.45
C ASP A 324 1.43 -13.48 -0.24
N GLU A 325 1.15 -13.91 0.98
CA GLU A 325 -0.10 -14.59 1.34
C GLU A 325 -1.31 -13.71 1.06
N PHE A 326 -1.27 -12.44 1.46
CA PHE A 326 -2.34 -11.47 1.18
C PHE A 326 -2.50 -11.23 -0.33
N ARG A 327 -1.40 -10.98 -1.05
CA ARG A 327 -1.41 -10.79 -2.51
C ARG A 327 -1.98 -12.00 -3.24
N ALA A 328 -1.72 -13.21 -2.75
CA ALA A 328 -2.26 -14.43 -3.33
C ALA A 328 -3.78 -14.57 -3.21
N LEU A 329 -4.46 -13.72 -2.41
CA LEU A 329 -5.93 -13.71 -2.33
C LEU A 329 -6.59 -12.90 -3.43
N PHE A 330 -5.88 -11.95 -4.05
CA PHE A 330 -6.46 -11.01 -5.01
C PHE A 330 -5.93 -11.25 -6.43
N PRO A 331 -6.80 -11.19 -7.46
CA PRO A 331 -6.38 -11.14 -8.84
C PRO A 331 -5.39 -9.98 -9.07
N MET A 332 -4.25 -10.25 -9.69
CA MET A 332 -3.24 -9.23 -10.02
C MET A 332 -3.83 -8.13 -10.91
N ALA A 333 -4.76 -8.43 -11.83
CA ALA A 333 -5.36 -7.42 -12.69
C ALA A 333 -6.18 -6.38 -11.91
N LEU A 334 -6.72 -6.73 -10.73
CA LEU A 334 -7.42 -5.78 -9.85
C LEU A 334 -6.45 -4.90 -9.06
N CYS A 335 -5.17 -5.28 -8.97
CA CYS A 335 -4.13 -4.56 -8.24
C CYS A 335 -3.41 -3.51 -9.10
N TYR A 336 -3.71 -3.40 -10.40
CA TYR A 336 -3.15 -2.36 -11.27
C TYR A 336 -3.99 -1.08 -11.24
N THR A 337 -3.31 0.06 -11.17
CA THR A 337 -3.93 1.37 -11.39
C THR A 337 -4.53 1.43 -12.79
N ARG A 338 -5.80 1.84 -12.88
CA ARG A 338 -6.56 1.96 -14.12
C ARG A 338 -5.80 2.81 -15.14
N ILE A 339 -5.21 2.17 -16.14
CA ILE A 339 -4.74 2.86 -17.35
C ILE A 339 -6.00 3.22 -18.12
N VAL A 340 -6.42 4.49 -18.05
CA VAL A 340 -7.52 4.99 -18.89
C VAL A 340 -6.93 5.17 -20.28
N PRO A 341 -7.37 4.41 -21.31
CA PRO A 341 -6.96 4.71 -22.67
C PRO A 341 -7.52 6.09 -23.02
N VAL A 342 -6.66 7.00 -23.43
CA VAL A 342 -7.05 8.36 -23.83
C VAL A 342 -7.63 8.36 -25.26
N ASP A 343 -7.54 7.22 -25.97
CA ASP A 343 -7.95 7.09 -27.37
C ASP A 343 -8.72 5.78 -27.64
N GLU A 344 -10.04 5.88 -27.81
CA GLU A 344 -10.91 4.72 -28.08
C GLU A 344 -10.62 4.07 -29.44
N VAL A 345 -10.00 4.79 -30.38
CA VAL A 345 -9.69 4.32 -31.74
C VAL A 345 -8.66 3.18 -31.76
N VAL A 346 -7.80 3.09 -30.73
CA VAL A 346 -6.76 2.05 -30.57
C VAL A 346 -7.08 1.11 -29.41
N THR A 347 -8.24 1.25 -28.77
CA THR A 347 -8.62 0.45 -27.61
C THR A 347 -9.20 -0.89 -28.06
N LEU A 348 -8.43 -1.97 -27.86
CA LEU A 348 -8.85 -3.33 -28.18
C LEU A 348 -9.32 -4.04 -26.90
N THR A 349 -10.49 -4.68 -26.98
CA THR A 349 -11.00 -5.51 -25.89
C THR A 349 -10.39 -6.91 -26.01
N LEU A 350 -9.52 -7.25 -25.06
CA LEU A 350 -8.98 -8.60 -24.90
C LEU A 350 -9.56 -9.25 -23.66
N PHE A 351 -9.67 -10.57 -23.68
CA PHE A 351 -10.08 -11.35 -22.52
C PHE A 351 -8.85 -11.83 -21.78
N HIS A 352 -8.76 -11.51 -20.49
CA HIS A 352 -7.78 -12.08 -19.59
C HIS A 352 -8.49 -12.97 -18.59
N ARG A 353 -8.01 -14.20 -18.45
CA ARG A 353 -8.58 -15.17 -17.53
C ARG A 353 -7.82 -15.12 -16.20
N GLU A 354 -8.50 -14.69 -15.15
CA GLU A 354 -7.93 -14.58 -13.80
C GLU A 354 -8.93 -15.03 -12.71
N ASP A 355 -9.64 -16.13 -13.00
CA ASP A 355 -10.63 -16.75 -12.12
C ASP A 355 -10.02 -17.72 -11.09
N GLU A 356 -8.70 -17.89 -11.06
CA GLU A 356 -8.02 -18.82 -10.13
C GLU A 356 -8.34 -18.54 -8.64
N PRO A 357 -8.35 -17.29 -8.14
CA PRO A 357 -8.76 -17.03 -6.77
C PRO A 357 -10.21 -17.41 -6.50
N LEU A 358 -11.11 -17.19 -7.48
CA LEU A 358 -12.52 -17.56 -7.39
C LEU A 358 -12.66 -19.08 -7.29
N LYS A 359 -11.99 -19.83 -8.19
CA LYS A 359 -11.98 -21.30 -8.19
C LYS A 359 -11.49 -21.86 -6.86
N ARG A 360 -10.35 -21.39 -6.37
CA ARG A 360 -9.71 -21.92 -5.15
C ARG A 360 -10.50 -21.61 -3.88
N LEU A 361 -11.12 -20.43 -3.79
CA LEU A 361 -11.68 -19.92 -2.53
C LEU A 361 -13.21 -20.08 -2.43
N MET A 362 -13.92 -20.19 -3.55
CA MET A 362 -15.38 -20.05 -3.56
C MET A 362 -16.13 -21.13 -4.32
N LEU A 363 -15.51 -21.80 -5.29
CA LEU A 363 -16.22 -22.74 -6.18
C LEU A 363 -15.97 -24.20 -5.81
N ASP A 364 -16.97 -25.03 -6.05
CA ASP A 364 -16.81 -26.49 -6.01
C ASP A 364 -16.30 -27.07 -7.36
N GLU A 365 -16.01 -28.37 -7.40
CA GLU A 365 -15.48 -29.02 -8.61
C GLU A 365 -16.41 -28.93 -9.82
N ALA A 366 -17.73 -28.94 -9.62
CA ALA A 366 -18.70 -28.86 -10.71
C ALA A 366 -18.77 -27.44 -11.27
N GLU A 367 -18.77 -26.43 -10.40
CA GLU A 367 -18.73 -25.01 -10.78
C GLU A 367 -17.41 -24.66 -11.48
N VAL A 368 -16.28 -25.23 -11.03
CA VAL A 368 -14.98 -25.10 -11.71
C VAL A 368 -15.03 -25.72 -13.11
N ALA A 369 -15.60 -26.91 -13.26
CA ALA A 369 -15.75 -27.54 -14.58
C ALA A 369 -16.66 -26.72 -15.50
N GLU A 370 -17.71 -26.10 -14.96
CA GLU A 370 -18.60 -25.22 -15.72
C GLU A 370 -17.88 -23.96 -16.20
N ILE A 371 -17.16 -23.25 -15.31
CA ILE A 371 -16.46 -22.03 -15.71
C ILE A 371 -15.33 -22.32 -16.71
N ASP A 372 -14.64 -23.46 -16.57
CA ASP A 372 -13.66 -23.95 -17.55
C ASP A 372 -14.28 -24.19 -18.92
N ARG A 373 -15.45 -24.85 -18.96
CA ARG A 373 -16.19 -25.06 -20.21
C ARG A 373 -16.60 -23.73 -20.85
N LEU A 374 -17.13 -22.79 -20.06
CA LEU A 374 -17.57 -21.48 -20.55
C LEU A 374 -16.40 -20.65 -21.09
N TRP A 375 -15.23 -20.72 -20.46
CA TRP A 375 -14.01 -20.07 -20.97
C TRP A 375 -13.55 -20.68 -22.29
N GLU A 376 -13.62 -22.00 -22.44
CA GLU A 376 -13.29 -22.67 -23.69
C GLU A 376 -14.26 -22.26 -24.82
N GLU A 377 -15.56 -22.18 -24.51
CA GLU A 377 -16.58 -21.70 -25.45
C GLU A 377 -16.31 -20.24 -25.87
N LEU A 378 -16.03 -19.37 -24.91
CA LEU A 378 -15.69 -17.97 -25.19
C LEU A 378 -14.41 -17.88 -26.02
N ARG A 379 -13.39 -18.69 -25.71
CA ARG A 379 -12.10 -18.73 -26.44
C ARG A 379 -12.31 -19.16 -27.90
N ILE A 380 -13.14 -20.16 -28.15
CA ILE A 380 -13.51 -20.60 -29.51
C ILE A 380 -14.27 -19.52 -30.25
N VAL A 381 -15.32 -18.95 -29.65
CA VAL A 381 -16.19 -17.95 -30.32
C VAL A 381 -15.47 -16.63 -30.57
N SER A 382 -14.62 -16.20 -29.63
CA SER A 382 -13.90 -14.94 -29.73
C SER A 382 -12.66 -15.02 -30.63
N GLU A 383 -12.13 -16.22 -30.85
CA GLU A 383 -10.84 -16.47 -31.50
C GLU A 383 -9.71 -15.65 -30.85
N ALA A 384 -9.81 -15.40 -29.54
CA ALA A 384 -8.91 -14.51 -28.80
C ALA A 384 -7.40 -14.81 -29.02
N PRO A 385 -6.93 -16.07 -29.05
CA PRO A 385 -5.51 -16.36 -29.29
C PRO A 385 -5.01 -15.89 -30.65
N LEU A 386 -5.85 -15.91 -31.69
CA LEU A 386 -5.47 -15.43 -33.02
C LEU A 386 -5.44 -13.90 -33.04
N LYS A 387 -6.48 -13.26 -32.48
CA LYS A 387 -6.54 -11.79 -32.37
C LYS A 387 -5.37 -11.24 -31.56
N GLN A 388 -4.92 -11.96 -30.54
CA GLN A 388 -3.79 -11.54 -29.72
C GLN A 388 -2.48 -11.44 -30.52
N VAL A 389 -2.31 -12.23 -31.59
CA VAL A 389 -1.18 -12.09 -32.52
C VAL A 389 -1.26 -10.75 -33.24
N ASP A 390 -2.42 -10.42 -33.81
CA ASP A 390 -2.62 -9.15 -34.52
C ASP A 390 -2.44 -7.95 -33.59
N VAL A 391 -2.97 -8.04 -32.36
CA VAL A 391 -2.81 -6.99 -31.34
C VAL A 391 -1.36 -6.84 -30.93
N PHE A 392 -0.64 -7.94 -30.74
CA PHE A 392 0.78 -7.90 -30.38
C PHE A 392 1.60 -7.18 -31.46
N GLU A 393 1.38 -7.48 -32.73
CA GLU A 393 2.07 -6.82 -33.83
C GLU A 393 1.75 -5.31 -33.89
N GLN A 394 0.50 -4.93 -33.67
CA GLN A 394 0.12 -3.52 -33.58
C GLN A 394 0.82 -2.83 -32.40
N LEU A 395 0.74 -3.40 -31.20
CA LEU A 395 1.41 -2.87 -30.00
C LEU A 395 2.92 -2.74 -30.23
N PHE A 396 3.56 -3.73 -30.83
CA PHE A 396 4.99 -3.70 -31.12
C PHE A 396 5.36 -2.58 -32.10
N GLN A 397 4.54 -2.32 -33.12
CA GLN A 397 4.73 -1.23 -34.07
C GLN A 397 4.52 0.15 -33.43
N PHE A 398 3.44 0.34 -32.67
CA PHE A 398 3.11 1.61 -32.03
C PHE A 398 4.00 1.93 -30.82
N ALA A 399 4.56 0.92 -30.15
CA ALA A 399 5.50 1.11 -29.06
C ALA A 399 6.68 2.01 -29.45
N THR A 400 7.08 2.05 -30.72
CA THR A 400 8.14 2.95 -31.20
C THR A 400 7.90 4.44 -30.96
N GLN A 401 6.66 4.86 -30.71
CA GLN A 401 6.29 6.26 -30.50
C GLN A 401 6.52 6.71 -29.06
N ASP A 402 6.08 5.91 -28.08
CA ASP A 402 6.02 6.32 -26.66
C ASP A 402 6.59 5.28 -25.66
N ALA A 403 7.17 4.18 -26.15
CA ALA A 403 7.75 3.10 -25.35
C ALA A 403 8.99 2.47 -26.04
N LYS A 404 9.56 1.42 -25.43
CA LYS A 404 10.62 0.61 -26.04
C LYS A 404 10.01 -0.71 -26.53
N PRO A 405 10.01 -1.02 -27.84
CA PRO A 405 9.45 -2.29 -28.35
C PRO A 405 10.05 -3.54 -27.70
N SER A 406 11.33 -3.50 -27.30
CA SER A 406 12.00 -4.59 -26.59
C SER A 406 11.34 -4.99 -25.27
N ALA A 407 10.53 -4.10 -24.66
CA ALA A 407 9.75 -4.42 -23.47
C ALA A 407 8.69 -5.51 -23.73
N PHE A 408 8.21 -5.62 -24.97
CA PHE A 408 7.18 -6.58 -25.37
C PHE A 408 7.74 -7.86 -25.99
N GLU A 409 9.02 -7.89 -26.36
CA GLU A 409 9.64 -9.05 -27.02
C GLU A 409 9.46 -10.39 -26.25
N PRO A 410 9.54 -10.44 -24.90
CA PRO A 410 9.28 -11.67 -24.15
C PRO A 410 7.88 -12.26 -24.34
N MET A 411 6.91 -11.45 -24.80
CA MET A 411 5.52 -11.90 -25.02
C MET A 411 5.33 -12.57 -26.39
N ARG A 412 6.25 -12.37 -27.36
CA ARG A 412 6.09 -12.83 -28.75
C ARG A 412 5.91 -14.34 -28.84
N GLU A 413 6.88 -15.10 -28.30
CA GLU A 413 6.89 -16.56 -28.41
C GLU A 413 5.67 -17.21 -27.71
N PRO A 414 5.30 -16.85 -26.46
CA PRO A 414 4.08 -17.36 -25.83
C PRO A 414 2.81 -17.13 -26.66
N ILE A 415 2.64 -15.92 -27.22
CA ILE A 415 1.46 -15.56 -28.02
C ILE A 415 1.42 -16.40 -29.30
N MET A 416 2.53 -16.50 -30.02
CA MET A 416 2.62 -17.28 -31.26
C MET A 416 2.37 -18.77 -31.01
N LYS A 417 2.91 -19.32 -29.91
CA LYS A 417 2.69 -20.72 -29.51
C LYS A 417 1.24 -20.97 -29.13
N ASP A 418 0.60 -20.05 -28.41
CA ASP A 418 -0.82 -20.18 -28.04
C ASP A 418 -1.72 -20.14 -29.28
N ALA A 419 -1.43 -19.24 -30.23
CA ALA A 419 -2.14 -19.17 -31.50
C ALA A 419 -1.94 -20.43 -32.35
N ALA A 420 -0.73 -21.01 -32.39
CA ALA A 420 -0.46 -22.26 -33.09
C ALA A 420 -1.26 -23.43 -32.49
N ARG A 421 -1.22 -23.59 -31.16
CA ARG A 421 -2.03 -24.59 -30.44
C ARG A 421 -3.52 -24.40 -30.72
N PHE A 422 -4.01 -23.17 -30.72
CA PHE A 422 -5.42 -22.89 -31.00
C PHE A 422 -5.81 -23.26 -32.44
N ARG A 423 -4.93 -23.06 -33.43
CA ARG A 423 -5.18 -23.53 -34.81
C ARG A 423 -5.29 -25.05 -34.89
N GLU A 424 -4.44 -25.78 -34.17
CA GLU A 424 -4.52 -27.25 -34.08
C GLU A 424 -5.86 -27.68 -33.47
N GLN A 425 -6.26 -27.05 -32.35
CA GLN A 425 -7.57 -27.31 -31.72
C GLN A 425 -8.74 -27.08 -32.67
N LEU A 426 -8.73 -25.99 -33.46
CA LEU A 426 -9.80 -25.74 -34.44
C LEU A 426 -9.89 -26.83 -35.51
N VAL A 427 -8.75 -27.40 -35.93
CA VAL A 427 -8.72 -28.53 -36.89
C VAL A 427 -9.31 -29.79 -36.26
N GLU A 428 -8.95 -30.09 -35.01
CA GLU A 428 -9.48 -31.25 -34.27
C GLU A 428 -10.99 -31.16 -34.01
N LEU A 429 -11.49 -29.94 -33.77
CA LEU A 429 -12.91 -29.69 -33.50
C LEU A 429 -13.78 -29.69 -34.76
N ALA A 430 -13.20 -29.41 -35.94
CA ALA A 430 -13.97 -29.24 -37.16
C ALA A 430 -14.90 -30.44 -37.50
N PRO A 431 -14.47 -31.71 -37.42
CA PRO A 431 -15.36 -32.85 -37.65
C PRO A 431 -16.53 -32.91 -36.65
N ARG A 432 -16.27 -32.60 -35.37
CA ARG A 432 -17.30 -32.59 -34.32
C ARG A 432 -18.34 -31.50 -34.55
N GLN A 433 -17.93 -30.34 -35.06
CA GLN A 433 -18.85 -29.26 -35.41
C GLN A 433 -19.75 -29.67 -36.59
N VAL A 434 -19.20 -30.36 -37.59
CA VAL A 434 -19.98 -30.91 -38.72
C VAL A 434 -20.97 -31.97 -38.22
N ASP A 435 -20.54 -32.87 -37.35
CA ASP A 435 -21.40 -33.88 -36.73
C ASP A 435 -22.54 -33.23 -35.94
N ALA A 436 -22.26 -32.17 -35.18
CA ALA A 436 -23.27 -31.42 -34.44
C ALA A 436 -24.34 -30.80 -35.37
N VAL A 437 -23.97 -30.29 -36.54
CA VAL A 437 -24.93 -29.80 -37.55
C VAL A 437 -25.77 -30.95 -38.11
N ILE A 438 -25.18 -32.12 -38.34
CA ILE A 438 -25.91 -33.31 -38.83
C ILE A 438 -26.89 -33.81 -37.76
N THR A 439 -26.49 -33.86 -36.49
CA THR A 439 -27.40 -34.17 -35.38
C THR A 439 -28.49 -33.11 -35.22
N PHE A 440 -28.16 -31.83 -35.43
CA PHE A 440 -29.16 -30.76 -35.45
C PHE A 440 -30.18 -30.97 -36.58
N ALA A 441 -29.75 -31.42 -37.76
CA ALA A 441 -30.65 -31.70 -38.88
C ALA A 441 -31.71 -32.76 -38.55
N GLU A 442 -31.40 -33.78 -37.74
CA GLU A 442 -32.40 -34.74 -37.26
C GLU A 442 -33.49 -34.10 -36.38
N LYS A 443 -33.13 -33.07 -35.61
CA LYS A 443 -34.09 -32.30 -34.81
C LYS A 443 -34.87 -31.35 -35.71
N ALA A 444 -34.19 -30.64 -36.60
CA ALA A 444 -34.77 -29.69 -37.54
C ALA A 444 -35.77 -30.35 -38.50
N TRP A 445 -35.45 -31.55 -38.99
CA TRP A 445 -36.32 -32.34 -39.88
C TRP A 445 -37.25 -33.28 -39.11
N ARG A 446 -37.16 -33.28 -37.77
CA ARG A 446 -38.07 -33.95 -36.83
C ARG A 446 -38.13 -35.48 -36.95
N ARG A 447 -37.14 -36.07 -37.62
CA ARG A 447 -36.97 -37.52 -37.76
C ARG A 447 -35.49 -37.88 -37.88
N PRO A 448 -35.11 -39.15 -37.72
CA PRO A 448 -33.78 -39.61 -38.06
C PRO A 448 -33.46 -39.32 -39.53
N LEU A 449 -32.21 -38.95 -39.81
CA LEU A 449 -31.71 -38.87 -41.17
C LEU A 449 -31.50 -40.27 -41.73
N SER A 450 -31.84 -40.45 -43.00
CA SER A 450 -31.38 -41.60 -43.77
C SER A 450 -29.87 -41.54 -43.98
N GLU A 451 -29.26 -42.69 -44.27
CA GLU A 451 -27.82 -42.75 -44.53
C GLU A 451 -27.42 -41.89 -45.74
N ALA A 452 -28.26 -41.87 -46.79
CA ALA A 452 -28.05 -41.01 -47.95
C ALA A 452 -28.04 -39.52 -47.59
N GLU A 453 -28.98 -39.06 -46.76
CA GLU A 453 -29.03 -37.66 -46.29
C GLU A 453 -27.79 -37.29 -45.46
N ARG A 454 -27.29 -38.20 -44.61
CA ARG A 454 -26.05 -37.98 -43.85
C ARG A 454 -24.85 -37.83 -44.78
N ILE A 455 -24.72 -38.73 -45.75
CA ILE A 455 -23.64 -38.70 -46.75
C ILE A 455 -23.70 -37.42 -47.58
N GLU A 456 -24.88 -37.01 -48.04
CA GLU A 456 -25.06 -35.79 -48.83
C GLU A 456 -24.67 -34.52 -48.05
N LEU A 457 -25.05 -34.42 -46.77
CA LEU A 457 -24.67 -33.29 -45.92
C LEU A 457 -23.16 -33.21 -45.69
N ARG A 458 -22.50 -34.36 -45.44
CA ARG A 458 -21.04 -34.41 -45.31
C ARG A 458 -20.34 -34.03 -46.61
N LYS A 459 -20.79 -34.59 -47.73
CA LYS A 459 -20.25 -34.31 -49.06
C LYS A 459 -20.38 -32.83 -49.42
N LEU A 460 -21.49 -32.19 -49.07
CA LEU A 460 -21.66 -30.75 -49.25
C LEU A 460 -20.59 -29.97 -48.48
N TYR A 461 -20.38 -30.30 -47.20
CA TYR A 461 -19.33 -29.67 -46.40
C TYR A 461 -17.93 -29.87 -47.02
N GLU A 462 -17.61 -31.08 -47.47
CA GLU A 462 -16.34 -31.38 -48.13
C GLU A 462 -16.16 -30.59 -49.43
N THR A 463 -17.21 -30.47 -50.25
CA THR A 463 -17.18 -29.65 -51.47
C THR A 463 -16.94 -28.18 -51.14
N LEU A 464 -17.66 -27.62 -50.17
CA LEU A 464 -17.46 -26.23 -49.73
C LEU A 464 -16.04 -25.97 -49.23
N ARG A 465 -15.45 -26.92 -48.50
CA ARG A 465 -14.04 -26.83 -48.05
C ARG A 465 -13.05 -26.96 -49.21
N GLY A 466 -13.37 -27.77 -50.23
CA GLY A 466 -12.58 -27.93 -51.45
C GLY A 466 -12.62 -26.69 -52.37
N GLU A 467 -13.65 -25.87 -52.25
CA GLU A 467 -13.79 -24.56 -52.91
C GLU A 467 -13.18 -23.40 -52.08
N ASP A 468 -12.20 -23.71 -51.23
CA ASP A 468 -11.46 -22.77 -50.36
C ASP A 468 -12.32 -21.99 -49.34
N LEU A 469 -13.58 -22.38 -49.11
CA LEU A 469 -14.45 -21.71 -48.14
C LEU A 469 -14.03 -22.07 -46.70
N ALA A 470 -13.64 -21.09 -45.88
CA ALA A 470 -13.20 -21.31 -44.49
C ALA A 470 -14.21 -22.12 -43.66
N HIS A 471 -13.73 -22.91 -42.69
CA HIS A 471 -14.55 -23.83 -41.90
C HIS A 471 -15.82 -23.18 -41.29
N PRO A 472 -15.77 -22.02 -40.60
CA PRO A 472 -16.97 -21.38 -40.06
C PRO A 472 -18.00 -21.01 -41.15
N ALA A 473 -17.54 -20.55 -42.32
CA ALA A 473 -18.40 -20.22 -43.43
C ALA A 473 -19.04 -21.49 -44.04
N ALA A 474 -18.29 -22.57 -44.16
CA ALA A 474 -18.79 -23.86 -44.64
C ALA A 474 -19.84 -24.47 -43.69
N VAL A 475 -19.61 -24.42 -42.37
CA VAL A 475 -20.58 -24.84 -41.36
C VAL A 475 -21.86 -23.99 -41.42
N ARG A 476 -21.73 -22.67 -41.60
CA ARG A 476 -22.88 -21.77 -41.78
C ARG A 476 -23.70 -22.12 -43.02
N MET A 477 -23.05 -22.47 -44.14
CA MET A 477 -23.73 -22.91 -45.36
C MET A 477 -24.39 -24.28 -45.18
N LEU A 478 -23.76 -25.19 -44.44
CA LEU A 478 -24.37 -26.47 -44.08
C LEU A 478 -25.64 -26.27 -43.24
N LEU A 479 -25.59 -25.40 -42.24
CA LEU A 479 -26.78 -24.99 -41.46
C LEU A 479 -27.85 -24.36 -42.35
N ALA A 480 -27.47 -23.45 -43.25
CA ALA A 480 -28.40 -22.86 -44.21
C ALA A 480 -29.08 -23.95 -45.05
N ARG A 481 -28.33 -24.93 -45.59
CA ARG A 481 -28.87 -26.06 -46.35
C ARG A 481 -29.90 -26.88 -45.56
N VAL A 482 -29.68 -27.07 -44.26
CA VAL A 482 -30.63 -27.76 -43.35
C VAL A 482 -31.92 -26.94 -43.20
N LEU A 483 -31.80 -25.63 -43.00
CA LEU A 483 -32.92 -24.71 -42.75
C LEU A 483 -33.71 -24.32 -44.00
N VAL A 484 -33.15 -24.50 -45.21
CA VAL A 484 -33.90 -24.30 -46.47
C VAL A 484 -34.39 -25.61 -47.09
N ALA A 485 -34.14 -26.75 -46.45
CA ALA A 485 -34.59 -28.05 -46.94
C ALA A 485 -36.13 -28.13 -46.89
N PRO A 486 -36.79 -28.78 -47.87
CA PRO A 486 -38.23 -29.05 -47.80
C PRO A 486 -38.65 -29.75 -46.51
N ALA A 487 -37.81 -30.67 -46.01
CA ALA A 487 -38.03 -31.37 -44.75
C ALA A 487 -38.05 -30.44 -43.51
N PHE A 488 -37.44 -29.25 -43.58
CA PHE A 488 -37.51 -28.22 -42.55
C PHE A 488 -38.71 -27.28 -42.76
N LEU A 489 -38.87 -26.78 -43.99
CA LEU A 489 -39.88 -25.76 -44.33
C LEU A 489 -41.32 -26.30 -44.25
N TYR A 490 -41.50 -27.58 -44.55
CA TYR A 490 -42.81 -28.24 -44.56
C TYR A 490 -42.85 -29.37 -43.53
N ARG A 491 -44.05 -29.61 -42.99
CA ARG A 491 -44.38 -30.80 -42.20
C ARG A 491 -45.08 -31.79 -43.11
N GLY A 492 -44.34 -32.30 -44.08
CA GLY A 492 -44.84 -33.27 -45.06
C GLY A 492 -45.02 -34.65 -44.44
N GLU A 493 -45.98 -35.40 -44.96
CA GLU A 493 -46.25 -36.78 -44.58
C GLU A 493 -46.06 -37.68 -45.80
N GLN A 494 -45.64 -38.92 -45.59
CA GLN A 494 -45.57 -39.91 -46.65
C GLN A 494 -46.97 -40.40 -47.00
N ALA A 495 -47.35 -40.21 -48.27
CA ALA A 495 -48.56 -40.79 -48.80
C ALA A 495 -48.42 -42.33 -48.84
N PRO A 496 -49.45 -43.08 -48.43
CA PRO A 496 -49.47 -44.52 -48.61
C PRO A 496 -49.51 -44.88 -50.09
N GLU A 497 -49.14 -46.12 -50.43
CA GLU A 497 -49.34 -46.65 -51.78
C GLU A 497 -50.85 -46.76 -52.09
N GLY A 498 -51.28 -46.24 -53.24
CA GLY A 498 -52.67 -46.27 -53.70
C GLY A 498 -53.51 -45.05 -53.26
N GLU A 499 -54.83 -45.16 -53.39
CA GLU A 499 -55.78 -44.05 -53.11
C GLU A 499 -56.39 -44.11 -51.69
N SER A 500 -56.15 -45.20 -50.95
CA SER A 500 -56.72 -45.41 -49.62
C SER A 500 -55.98 -44.62 -48.53
N ALA A 501 -56.73 -44.01 -47.61
CA ALA A 501 -56.14 -43.38 -46.42
C ALA A 501 -55.43 -44.41 -45.53
N ALA A 502 -54.26 -44.04 -44.99
CA ALA A 502 -53.51 -44.86 -44.04
C ALA A 502 -53.09 -44.03 -42.81
N PRO A 503 -52.78 -44.68 -41.67
CA PRO A 503 -52.17 -44.01 -40.53
C PRO A 503 -50.82 -43.40 -40.90
N VAL A 504 -50.49 -42.26 -40.29
CA VAL A 504 -49.15 -41.69 -40.36
C VAL A 504 -48.17 -42.51 -39.53
N SER A 505 -46.87 -42.41 -39.84
CA SER A 505 -45.81 -43.00 -39.04
C SER A 505 -45.75 -42.37 -37.63
N ASP A 506 -45.13 -43.06 -36.67
CA ASP A 506 -44.98 -42.51 -35.32
C ASP A 506 -44.14 -41.22 -35.28
N TRP A 507 -43.20 -41.03 -36.21
CA TRP A 507 -42.42 -39.78 -36.32
C TRP A 507 -43.27 -38.61 -36.80
N GLU A 508 -44.16 -38.85 -37.76
CA GLU A 508 -45.14 -37.87 -38.23
C GLU A 508 -46.19 -37.60 -37.15
N LEU A 509 -46.63 -38.63 -36.41
CA LEU A 509 -47.55 -38.47 -35.28
C LEU A 509 -46.94 -37.65 -34.15
N ALA A 510 -45.68 -37.89 -33.79
CA ALA A 510 -44.93 -37.08 -32.83
C ALA A 510 -44.84 -35.61 -33.29
N THR A 511 -44.58 -35.40 -34.58
CA THR A 511 -44.54 -34.06 -35.19
C THR A 511 -45.91 -33.37 -35.13
N ARG A 512 -46.98 -34.07 -35.51
CA ARG A 512 -48.36 -33.54 -35.42
C ARG A 512 -48.71 -33.14 -33.99
N LEU A 513 -48.47 -34.02 -33.02
CA LEU A 513 -48.81 -33.77 -31.62
C LEU A 513 -48.03 -32.60 -31.02
N SER A 514 -46.71 -32.55 -31.27
CA SER A 514 -45.83 -31.47 -30.78
C SER A 514 -46.16 -30.10 -31.38
N TYR A 515 -46.44 -30.01 -32.67
CA TYR A 515 -46.84 -28.74 -33.27
C TYR A 515 -48.27 -28.35 -32.93
N PHE A 516 -49.17 -29.30 -32.73
CA PHE A 516 -50.53 -29.03 -32.28
C PHE A 516 -50.52 -28.44 -30.87
N LEU A 517 -49.84 -29.05 -29.90
CA LEU A 517 -49.88 -28.63 -28.49
C LEU A 517 -48.84 -27.57 -28.10
N TRP A 518 -47.66 -27.59 -28.72
CA TRP A 518 -46.52 -26.75 -28.31
C TRP A 518 -45.98 -25.85 -29.42
N ALA A 519 -46.54 -25.90 -30.64
CA ALA A 519 -46.03 -25.16 -31.80
C ALA A 519 -44.50 -25.30 -31.96
N SER A 520 -43.95 -26.49 -31.69
CA SER A 520 -42.51 -26.75 -31.62
C SER A 520 -42.19 -28.18 -32.02
N THR A 521 -40.90 -28.48 -32.19
CA THR A 521 -40.43 -29.82 -32.50
C THR A 521 -40.73 -30.81 -31.37
N PRO A 522 -40.88 -32.12 -31.68
CA PRO A 522 -41.02 -33.16 -30.66
C PRO A 522 -39.84 -33.14 -29.68
N ASP A 523 -40.12 -33.34 -28.39
CA ASP A 523 -39.09 -33.52 -27.37
C ASP A 523 -38.49 -34.93 -27.41
N ALA A 524 -37.49 -35.18 -26.56
CA ALA A 524 -36.80 -36.47 -26.54
C ALA A 524 -37.76 -37.64 -26.27
N GLU A 525 -38.66 -37.52 -25.31
CA GLU A 525 -39.61 -38.59 -24.96
C GLU A 525 -40.53 -38.97 -26.14
N LEU A 526 -41.07 -37.99 -26.87
CA LEU A 526 -41.85 -38.27 -28.08
C LEU A 526 -41.00 -38.92 -29.19
N ARG A 527 -39.75 -38.47 -29.36
CA ARG A 527 -38.84 -39.04 -30.35
C ARG A 527 -38.47 -40.48 -30.01
N ASP A 528 -38.28 -40.80 -28.74
CA ASP A 528 -37.95 -42.15 -28.28
C ASP A 528 -39.15 -43.10 -28.46
N LEU A 529 -40.37 -42.65 -28.14
CA LEU A 529 -41.59 -43.42 -28.40
C LEU A 529 -41.84 -43.63 -29.90
N ALA A 530 -41.51 -42.63 -30.72
CA ALA A 530 -41.59 -42.75 -32.17
C ALA A 530 -40.53 -43.70 -32.73
N ALA A 531 -39.30 -43.66 -32.21
CA ALA A 531 -38.25 -44.61 -32.56
C ALA A 531 -38.63 -46.05 -32.17
N ALA A 532 -39.32 -46.22 -31.04
CA ALA A 532 -39.80 -47.51 -30.56
C ALA A 532 -41.04 -48.03 -31.30
N GLY A 533 -41.71 -47.20 -32.11
CA GLY A 533 -42.92 -47.58 -32.85
C GLY A 533 -44.15 -47.78 -31.96
N THR A 534 -44.23 -47.08 -30.82
CA THR A 534 -45.27 -47.31 -29.80
C THR A 534 -46.20 -46.10 -29.59
N LEU A 535 -45.89 -44.95 -30.19
CA LEU A 535 -46.64 -43.72 -29.96
C LEU A 535 -48.08 -43.80 -30.45
N ALA A 536 -48.36 -44.59 -31.49
CA ALA A 536 -49.70 -44.82 -32.01
C ALA A 536 -50.60 -45.65 -31.08
N ASP A 537 -50.07 -46.28 -30.01
CA ASP A 537 -50.91 -46.93 -29.00
C ASP A 537 -51.83 -45.87 -28.34
N PRO A 538 -53.16 -46.05 -28.34
CA PRO A 538 -54.09 -45.06 -27.81
C PRO A 538 -53.86 -44.65 -26.36
N LYS A 539 -53.36 -45.56 -25.51
CA LYS A 539 -53.04 -45.27 -24.11
C LYS A 539 -51.79 -44.42 -24.00
N ILE A 540 -50.75 -44.75 -24.77
CA ILE A 540 -49.49 -44.00 -24.81
C ILE A 540 -49.73 -42.60 -25.38
N LEU A 541 -50.45 -42.49 -26.49
CA LEU A 541 -50.80 -41.20 -27.10
C LEU A 541 -51.56 -40.30 -26.11
N ALA A 542 -52.58 -40.85 -25.44
CA ALA A 542 -53.35 -40.11 -24.45
C ALA A 542 -52.53 -39.73 -23.21
N GLN A 543 -51.56 -40.56 -22.81
CA GLN A 543 -50.63 -40.22 -21.73
C GLN A 543 -49.71 -39.06 -22.14
N GLN A 544 -49.14 -39.10 -23.34
CA GLN A 544 -48.26 -38.05 -23.86
C GLN A 544 -49.00 -36.72 -24.06
N ALA A 545 -50.21 -36.75 -24.60
CA ALA A 545 -51.02 -35.54 -24.73
C ALA A 545 -51.28 -34.88 -23.35
N ARG A 546 -51.65 -35.65 -22.32
CA ARG A 546 -51.85 -35.12 -20.96
C ARG A 546 -50.56 -34.59 -20.33
N ARG A 547 -49.43 -35.27 -20.53
CA ARG A 547 -48.11 -34.79 -20.09
C ARG A 547 -47.81 -33.42 -20.71
N MET A 548 -47.97 -33.32 -22.02
CA MET A 548 -47.67 -32.12 -22.77
C MET A 548 -48.60 -30.94 -22.45
N LEU A 549 -49.89 -31.23 -22.19
CA LEU A 549 -50.86 -30.22 -21.76
C LEU A 549 -50.52 -29.63 -20.38
N ARG A 550 -49.80 -30.35 -19.52
CA ARG A 550 -49.36 -29.85 -18.21
C ARG A 550 -48.03 -29.09 -18.27
N ASP A 551 -47.29 -29.21 -19.37
CA ASP A 551 -46.00 -28.54 -19.55
C ASP A 551 -46.21 -27.03 -19.80
N PRO A 552 -45.33 -26.14 -19.29
CA PRO A 552 -45.41 -24.70 -19.56
C PRO A 552 -45.43 -24.31 -21.04
N LYS A 553 -44.89 -25.15 -21.95
CA LYS A 553 -44.93 -24.93 -23.40
C LYS A 553 -46.35 -24.89 -23.96
N VAL A 554 -47.35 -25.43 -23.26
CA VAL A 554 -48.77 -25.36 -23.67
C VAL A 554 -49.29 -23.92 -23.77
N ARG A 555 -48.60 -22.94 -23.16
CA ARG A 555 -48.87 -21.50 -23.39
C ARG A 555 -48.91 -21.16 -24.89
N ARG A 556 -48.13 -21.86 -25.72
CA ARG A 556 -48.15 -21.67 -27.18
C ARG A 556 -49.47 -22.13 -27.81
N LEU A 557 -50.12 -23.17 -27.29
CA LEU A 557 -51.49 -23.51 -27.71
C LEU A 557 -52.47 -22.38 -27.36
N SER A 558 -52.34 -21.77 -26.18
CA SER A 558 -53.16 -20.62 -25.79
C SER A 558 -53.00 -19.42 -26.73
N LEU A 559 -51.77 -19.14 -27.16
CA LEU A 559 -51.47 -18.08 -28.14
C LEU A 559 -51.96 -18.44 -29.55
N GLU A 560 -51.55 -19.60 -30.06
CA GLU A 560 -51.77 -19.98 -31.46
C GLU A 560 -53.20 -20.38 -31.73
N PHE A 561 -53.84 -21.13 -30.83
CA PHE A 561 -55.22 -21.57 -30.98
C PHE A 561 -56.19 -20.65 -30.25
N GLY A 562 -55.99 -20.42 -28.94
CA GLY A 562 -56.93 -19.66 -28.11
C GLY A 562 -57.12 -18.22 -28.59
N CYS A 563 -56.03 -17.48 -28.76
CA CYS A 563 -56.09 -16.09 -29.20
C CYS A 563 -56.50 -15.96 -30.67
N GLN A 564 -56.12 -16.91 -31.54
CA GLN A 564 -56.60 -16.90 -32.92
C GLN A 564 -58.11 -17.15 -32.99
N TRP A 565 -58.62 -18.10 -32.20
CA TRP A 565 -60.05 -18.43 -32.18
C TRP A 565 -60.91 -17.25 -31.71
N LEU A 566 -60.41 -16.47 -30.74
CA LEU A 566 -61.09 -15.25 -30.26
C LEU A 566 -60.72 -13.97 -31.05
N HIS A 567 -59.89 -14.07 -32.10
CA HIS A 567 -59.37 -12.90 -32.83
C HIS A 567 -58.64 -11.87 -31.92
N LEU A 568 -57.95 -12.34 -30.89
CA LEU A 568 -57.16 -11.53 -29.94
C LEU A 568 -55.66 -11.47 -30.28
N ARG A 569 -55.23 -12.19 -31.31
CA ARG A 569 -53.80 -12.32 -31.66
C ARG A 569 -53.14 -10.99 -31.99
N ASP A 570 -53.89 -10.11 -32.64
CA ASP A 570 -53.43 -8.81 -33.14
C ASP A 570 -53.85 -7.66 -32.21
N LEU A 571 -54.28 -7.95 -30.96
CA LEU A 571 -54.74 -6.94 -30.02
C LEU A 571 -53.61 -5.98 -29.61
N ASP A 572 -52.38 -6.49 -29.52
CA ASP A 572 -51.15 -5.73 -29.28
C ASP A 572 -50.83 -4.69 -30.37
N SER A 573 -51.35 -4.85 -31.59
CA SER A 573 -51.13 -3.96 -32.72
C SER A 573 -52.37 -3.16 -33.12
N LEU A 574 -53.51 -3.40 -32.46
CA LEU A 574 -54.76 -2.70 -32.72
C LEU A 574 -54.63 -1.21 -32.33
N ASP A 575 -54.77 -0.32 -33.33
CA ASP A 575 -54.67 1.14 -33.19
C ASP A 575 -55.97 1.88 -33.54
N GLU A 576 -57.05 1.14 -33.86
CA GLU A 576 -58.34 1.71 -34.26
C GLU A 576 -59.07 2.48 -33.13
N LYS A 577 -58.64 2.32 -31.87
CA LYS A 577 -59.24 3.01 -30.72
C LYS A 577 -58.64 4.39 -30.56
N SER A 578 -59.48 5.42 -30.55
CA SER A 578 -59.04 6.79 -30.27
C SER A 578 -58.43 6.90 -28.87
N GLU A 579 -57.13 7.15 -28.79
CA GLU A 579 -56.41 7.37 -27.53
C GLU A 579 -56.94 8.58 -26.75
N ARG A 580 -57.57 9.54 -27.44
CA ARG A 580 -58.25 10.66 -26.77
C ARG A 580 -59.44 10.19 -25.92
N HIS A 581 -60.19 9.21 -26.41
CA HIS A 581 -61.39 8.70 -25.73
C HIS A 581 -61.10 7.50 -24.83
N PHE A 582 -60.08 6.71 -25.16
CA PHE A 582 -59.66 5.53 -24.40
C PHE A 582 -58.16 5.61 -24.06
N PRO A 583 -57.72 6.58 -23.23
CA PRO A 583 -56.30 6.87 -23.01
C PRO A 583 -55.54 5.73 -22.31
N THR A 584 -56.24 4.83 -21.63
CA THR A 584 -55.64 3.66 -20.97
C THR A 584 -55.45 2.47 -21.90
N PHE A 585 -56.18 2.40 -23.03
CA PHE A 585 -56.20 1.21 -23.89
C PHE A 585 -54.82 0.88 -24.47
N ALA A 586 -54.12 1.88 -25.02
CA ALA A 586 -52.79 1.68 -25.61
C ALA A 586 -51.77 1.12 -24.61
N ARG A 587 -51.91 1.42 -23.32
CA ARG A 587 -51.03 0.90 -22.25
C ARG A 587 -51.46 -0.45 -21.71
N LEU A 588 -52.72 -0.84 -21.88
CA LEU A 588 -53.30 -2.05 -21.31
C LEU A 588 -53.53 -3.18 -22.32
N ARG A 589 -53.46 -2.90 -23.63
CA ARG A 589 -53.78 -3.88 -24.68
C ARG A 589 -52.95 -5.16 -24.58
N ASP A 590 -51.66 -5.05 -24.32
CA ASP A 590 -50.75 -6.19 -24.17
C ASP A 590 -51.12 -7.02 -22.94
N ASP A 591 -51.46 -6.33 -21.84
CA ASP A 591 -51.93 -6.99 -20.63
C ASP A 591 -53.28 -7.69 -20.88
N MET A 592 -54.23 -7.05 -21.55
CA MET A 592 -55.54 -7.66 -21.88
C MET A 592 -55.36 -8.94 -22.72
N GLN A 593 -54.43 -8.95 -23.67
CA GLN A 593 -54.10 -10.14 -24.44
C GLN A 593 -53.47 -11.22 -23.55
N GLU A 594 -52.56 -10.84 -22.65
CA GLU A 594 -51.91 -11.77 -21.73
C GLU A 594 -52.88 -12.36 -20.69
N GLU A 595 -53.91 -11.63 -20.24
CA GLU A 595 -55.02 -12.15 -19.42
C GLU A 595 -55.69 -13.34 -20.13
N ALA A 596 -56.06 -13.16 -21.40
CA ALA A 596 -56.68 -14.21 -22.21
C ALA A 596 -55.74 -15.41 -22.41
N VAL A 597 -54.46 -15.16 -22.69
CA VAL A 597 -53.43 -16.22 -22.83
C VAL A 597 -53.31 -17.05 -21.56
N ARG A 598 -53.25 -16.39 -20.39
CA ARG A 598 -53.18 -17.06 -19.09
C ARG A 598 -54.43 -17.86 -18.77
N PHE A 599 -55.60 -17.30 -19.09
CA PHE A 599 -56.86 -17.98 -18.93
C PHE A 599 -56.92 -19.28 -19.73
N PHE A 600 -56.59 -19.23 -21.04
CA PHE A 600 -56.53 -20.44 -21.87
C PHE A 600 -55.47 -21.43 -21.38
N THR A 601 -54.32 -20.94 -20.91
CA THR A 601 -53.26 -21.80 -20.40
C THR A 601 -53.74 -22.60 -19.19
N ASP A 602 -54.42 -21.94 -18.25
CA ASP A 602 -55.03 -22.59 -17.09
C ASP A 602 -56.20 -23.50 -17.49
N LEU A 603 -57.02 -23.11 -18.48
CA LEU A 603 -58.09 -23.96 -19.03
C LEU A 603 -57.54 -25.30 -19.52
N PHE A 604 -56.44 -25.28 -20.29
CA PHE A 604 -55.81 -26.48 -20.84
C PHE A 604 -55.04 -27.29 -19.79
N GLN A 605 -54.25 -26.64 -18.93
CA GLN A 605 -53.43 -27.33 -17.92
C GLN A 605 -54.28 -28.00 -16.84
N SER A 606 -55.38 -27.36 -16.46
CA SER A 606 -56.27 -27.81 -15.39
C SER A 606 -57.46 -28.63 -15.90
N ASP A 607 -57.48 -28.99 -17.20
CA ASP A 607 -58.57 -29.75 -17.85
C ASP A 607 -59.97 -29.18 -17.52
N ARG A 608 -60.10 -27.86 -17.62
CA ARG A 608 -61.33 -27.16 -17.23
C ARG A 608 -62.41 -27.32 -18.29
N SER A 609 -63.66 -27.20 -17.86
CA SER A 609 -64.79 -27.15 -18.78
C SER A 609 -64.65 -25.97 -19.75
N VAL A 610 -64.90 -26.21 -21.04
CA VAL A 610 -64.99 -25.15 -22.05
C VAL A 610 -66.02 -24.08 -21.69
N LEU A 611 -67.04 -24.42 -20.89
CA LEU A 611 -68.03 -23.46 -20.38
C LEU A 611 -67.41 -22.39 -19.48
N SER A 612 -66.23 -22.64 -18.92
CA SER A 612 -65.48 -21.67 -18.11
C SER A 612 -65.15 -20.42 -18.91
N LEU A 613 -65.03 -20.50 -20.25
CA LEU A 613 -64.85 -19.33 -21.13
C LEU A 613 -66.00 -18.33 -21.04
N ILE A 614 -67.17 -18.76 -20.53
CA ILE A 614 -68.35 -17.91 -20.36
C ILE A 614 -68.58 -17.60 -18.87
N ASN A 615 -68.40 -18.59 -17.99
CA ASN A 615 -68.89 -18.50 -16.61
C ASN A 615 -67.86 -18.80 -15.51
N ALA A 616 -66.56 -18.72 -15.81
CA ALA A 616 -65.53 -18.87 -14.78
C ALA A 616 -65.70 -17.86 -13.64
N ASP A 617 -65.37 -18.31 -12.43
CA ASP A 617 -65.35 -17.45 -11.24
C ASP A 617 -63.96 -16.88 -10.95
N HIS A 618 -63.04 -16.97 -11.92
CA HIS A 618 -61.69 -16.42 -11.79
C HIS A 618 -61.22 -15.71 -13.05
N THR A 619 -60.27 -14.79 -12.90
CA THR A 619 -59.43 -14.28 -14.00
C THR A 619 -57.97 -14.18 -13.58
N PHE A 620 -57.10 -13.73 -14.48
CA PHE A 620 -55.70 -13.41 -14.26
C PHE A 620 -55.47 -11.93 -14.53
N VAL A 621 -54.87 -11.22 -13.59
CA VAL A 621 -54.56 -9.79 -13.76
C VAL A 621 -53.20 -9.46 -13.19
N ASN A 622 -52.52 -8.48 -13.78
CA ASN A 622 -51.38 -7.78 -13.19
C ASN A 622 -51.86 -6.50 -12.48
N GLY A 623 -50.94 -5.69 -11.94
CA GLY A 623 -51.28 -4.44 -11.26
C GLY A 623 -52.12 -3.46 -12.11
N PRO A 624 -51.66 -3.06 -13.31
CA PRO A 624 -52.41 -2.17 -14.21
C PRO A 624 -53.81 -2.67 -14.57
N LEU A 625 -53.99 -3.95 -14.92
CA LEU A 625 -55.32 -4.49 -15.21
C LEU A 625 -56.21 -4.55 -13.97
N ALA A 626 -55.66 -4.91 -12.82
CA ALA A 626 -56.43 -4.94 -11.59
C ALA A 626 -57.00 -3.55 -11.27
N GLU A 627 -56.18 -2.50 -11.39
CA GLU A 627 -56.62 -1.11 -11.25
C GLU A 627 -57.70 -0.76 -12.29
N HIS A 628 -57.47 -1.10 -13.56
CA HIS A 628 -58.44 -0.84 -14.64
C HIS A 628 -59.79 -1.52 -14.41
N TYR A 629 -59.80 -2.73 -13.83
CA TYR A 629 -60.99 -3.51 -13.54
C TYR A 629 -61.58 -3.27 -12.14
N GLY A 630 -61.02 -2.34 -11.35
CA GLY A 630 -61.47 -2.08 -9.97
C GLY A 630 -61.27 -3.27 -9.03
N MET A 631 -60.24 -4.09 -9.28
CA MET A 631 -59.86 -5.25 -8.48
C MET A 631 -58.70 -4.91 -7.54
N PRO A 632 -58.58 -5.60 -6.38
CA PRO A 632 -57.41 -5.45 -5.52
C PRO A 632 -56.14 -5.86 -6.28
N SER A 633 -55.12 -5.00 -6.29
CA SER A 633 -53.79 -5.34 -6.81
C SER A 633 -52.93 -5.93 -5.70
N GLY A 634 -52.37 -7.11 -5.95
CA GLY A 634 -51.33 -7.72 -5.11
C GLY A 634 -49.89 -7.30 -5.45
N GLY A 635 -49.70 -6.29 -6.31
CA GLY A 635 -48.39 -5.87 -6.81
C GLY A 635 -48.32 -5.78 -8.35
N PRO A 636 -47.11 -5.59 -8.93
CA PRO A 636 -46.93 -5.50 -10.37
C PRO A 636 -47.08 -6.85 -11.10
N ASP A 637 -46.89 -7.97 -10.38
CA ASP A 637 -46.91 -9.31 -10.95
C ASP A 637 -48.32 -9.84 -11.26
N TRP A 638 -48.38 -10.83 -12.15
CA TRP A 638 -49.60 -11.53 -12.53
C TRP A 638 -50.10 -12.44 -11.41
N GLN A 639 -51.40 -12.36 -11.12
CA GLN A 639 -52.06 -13.19 -10.12
C GLN A 639 -53.43 -13.68 -10.59
N ARG A 640 -53.84 -14.84 -10.08
CA ARG A 640 -55.21 -15.36 -10.26
C ARG A 640 -56.12 -14.75 -9.20
N ILE A 641 -57.22 -14.14 -9.63
CA ILE A 641 -58.24 -13.56 -8.74
C ILE A 641 -59.52 -14.40 -8.85
N GLU A 642 -60.07 -14.81 -7.72
CA GLU A 642 -61.32 -15.58 -7.59
C GLU A 642 -62.53 -14.67 -7.29
N GLY A 643 -63.74 -15.22 -7.42
CA GLY A 643 -65.00 -14.56 -7.05
C GLY A 643 -65.48 -13.49 -8.03
N ILE A 644 -64.98 -13.48 -9.29
CA ILE A 644 -65.31 -12.42 -10.24
C ILE A 644 -66.77 -12.40 -10.69
N ARG A 645 -67.52 -13.52 -10.53
CA ARG A 645 -68.97 -13.55 -10.80
C ARG A 645 -69.75 -12.61 -9.91
N SER A 646 -69.32 -12.44 -8.66
CA SER A 646 -69.93 -11.47 -7.74
C SER A 646 -69.79 -10.02 -8.23
N ARG A 647 -68.86 -9.77 -9.16
CA ARG A 647 -68.58 -8.47 -9.79
C ARG A 647 -69.19 -8.36 -11.18
N GLY A 648 -70.06 -9.29 -11.59
CA GLY A 648 -70.70 -9.30 -12.91
C GLY A 648 -69.76 -9.68 -14.05
N ARG A 649 -68.58 -10.24 -13.77
CA ARG A 649 -67.67 -10.79 -14.77
C ARG A 649 -67.70 -12.31 -14.74
N GLY A 650 -67.41 -12.94 -15.86
CA GLY A 650 -67.12 -14.38 -15.94
C GLY A 650 -66.24 -14.62 -17.15
N GLY A 651 -65.60 -15.79 -17.22
CA GLY A 651 -64.86 -16.21 -18.41
C GLY A 651 -63.91 -15.17 -19.01
N ILE A 652 -63.74 -15.23 -20.34
CA ILE A 652 -62.99 -14.24 -21.14
C ILE A 652 -63.96 -13.21 -21.71
#